data_AF-A0A952LHH3-F1
#
_entry.id   AF-A0A952LHH3-F1
#
_cell.length_a   1.000
_cell.length_b   1.000
_cell.length_c   1.000
_cell.angle_alpha   90.00
_cell.angle_beta   90.00
_cell.angle_gamma   90.00
#
_symmetry.space_group_name_H-M   'P 1'
#
loop_
_entity.id
_entity.type
_entity.pdbx_description
1 polymer ?
#
loop_
_entity_poly.entity_id
_entity_poly.type
_entity_poly.pdbx_seq_one_letter_code
_entity_poly.pdbx_strand_id
1 'polypeptide(L)'
;MSKNTIIYGDVYSGINSLEDSSISVAITSPPYWKQRDYGFEGQIGQEKTPEEYISKLRTIFGVLKDKLTDDGVFYLNIGDKYLNKYGNSHLLQIPYRLAYHMIEDGWILEDIIIWYKTNHMPSSIDNRFANSYEPVFVFAKNKNNKYRKSRNILKLPLQQTKYKHTAVFPEKLVQSLLEMTHLDNDDTVLDPFAGTGTVGVVVNRYFKNLNTILIERSSEYIEIIKERLHVNNIIEVEDLNYLSIPIALKRLNQNQNELKILETLKNDLLTEKYGEVFIANNSEEFLASLTFMMADEFKSFHREDAVFFIGVKDWKIDDLYYPYDMINYGYALRNMLVIETKEGWYPVFMFVPDSKRVNYRFYIDHLRKPAKEQENRDWNKENFIGLEVKNSFQKPSITGHISDVIERYGDGFPKIVSVLYKNNKVSLEFVLHPSNDEIIRESLVFKCYKCGSIIEEPFDPIDKNFCSCCGALLWQDLETIPIVEEHENITIDWDKLSNMKLEKTIPDNMILIQEKRSRSKFKDIDRINWGASPGARKLVLGEYFTKVRLYKVDQSLVGHYLTILRKSRNLSISDIEKKFPSSYKHKIGHWFRKDMGGSTPIPEDIERLKEIFGIEKDAFLDALSKIVLKLSTVKSSIKGRIPSDFWESDKDLKEHLRQSYLPLVIDRV
;
A
#
# COMPACT_ATOMS: atom_id res chain seq x y z
N MET A 1 20.10 -38.40 13.14
CA MET A 1 18.95 -37.71 13.75
C MET A 1 17.66 -38.41 13.33
N SER A 2 16.54 -38.23 14.06
CA SER A 2 15.23 -38.65 13.57
C SER A 2 14.88 -37.88 12.30
N LYS A 3 14.08 -38.49 11.40
CA LYS A 3 13.69 -37.92 10.10
C LYS A 3 13.18 -36.47 10.18
N ASN A 4 12.47 -36.15 11.26
CA ASN A 4 12.03 -34.78 11.55
C ASN A 4 12.45 -34.46 12.98
N THR A 5 13.04 -33.28 13.17
CA THR A 5 13.49 -32.77 14.47
C THR A 5 12.96 -31.37 14.68
N ILE A 6 12.40 -31.11 15.85
CA ILE A 6 11.97 -29.77 16.26
C ILE A 6 12.98 -29.26 17.30
N ILE A 7 13.53 -28.07 17.09
CA ILE A 7 14.32 -27.36 18.09
C ILE A 7 13.46 -26.24 18.66
N TYR A 8 13.24 -26.30 19.97
CA TYR A 8 12.49 -25.28 20.70
C TYR A 8 13.48 -24.30 21.36
N GLY A 9 13.52 -23.07 20.87
CA GLY A 9 14.40 -22.01 21.39
C GLY A 9 14.60 -20.85 20.42
N ASP A 10 15.49 -19.91 20.79
CA ASP A 10 15.89 -18.83 19.89
C ASP A 10 16.55 -19.35 18.60
N VAL A 11 16.30 -18.66 17.48
CA VAL A 11 16.87 -19.04 16.18
C VAL A 11 18.41 -19.07 16.19
N TYR A 12 19.05 -18.12 16.90
CA TYR A 12 20.50 -18.07 16.96
C TYR A 12 21.07 -19.25 17.75
N SER A 13 20.46 -19.58 18.89
CA SER A 13 20.82 -20.79 19.66
C SER A 13 20.58 -22.06 18.88
N GLY A 14 19.41 -22.17 18.24
CA GLY A 14 19.01 -23.35 17.49
C GLY A 14 19.98 -23.64 16.36
N ILE A 15 20.38 -22.62 15.58
CA ILE A 15 21.38 -22.80 14.52
C ILE A 15 22.75 -23.17 15.10
N ASN A 16 23.18 -22.53 16.19
CA ASN A 16 24.47 -22.85 16.82
C ASN A 16 24.56 -24.28 17.38
N SER A 17 23.42 -24.86 17.78
CA SER A 17 23.36 -26.24 18.27
C SER A 17 23.58 -27.29 17.17
N LEU A 18 23.54 -26.90 15.89
CA LEU A 18 23.74 -27.78 14.75
C LEU A 18 25.22 -28.01 14.47
N GLU A 19 25.55 -29.19 13.95
CA GLU A 19 26.88 -29.50 13.44
C GLU A 19 27.20 -28.64 12.20
N ASP A 20 28.46 -28.22 12.05
CA ASP A 20 28.90 -27.50 10.86
C ASP A 20 28.82 -28.40 9.62
N SER A 21 28.57 -27.82 8.45
CA SER A 21 28.47 -28.55 7.19
C SER A 21 27.48 -29.73 7.19
N SER A 22 26.37 -29.61 7.91
CA SER A 22 25.35 -30.66 8.07
C SER A 22 24.03 -30.37 7.33
N ILE A 23 23.84 -29.14 6.84
CA ILE A 23 22.58 -28.69 6.24
C ILE A 23 22.74 -28.56 4.72
N SER A 24 22.01 -29.37 3.96
CA SER A 24 22.04 -29.34 2.50
C SER A 24 21.22 -28.20 1.92
N VAL A 25 20.05 -27.92 2.53
CA VAL A 25 19.16 -26.84 2.09
C VAL A 25 18.58 -26.10 3.29
N ALA A 26 18.64 -24.78 3.31
CA ALA A 26 17.86 -23.95 4.22
C ALA A 26 16.75 -23.23 3.45
N ILE A 27 15.52 -23.20 3.97
CA ILE A 27 14.39 -22.47 3.39
C ILE A 27 13.67 -21.73 4.50
N THR A 28 13.52 -20.41 4.38
CA THR A 28 12.87 -19.65 5.45
C THR A 28 12.24 -18.34 5.03
N SER A 29 11.42 -17.80 5.94
CA SER A 29 10.88 -16.44 5.91
C SER A 29 10.93 -15.86 7.32
N PRO A 30 11.90 -14.99 7.65
CA PRO A 30 12.01 -14.41 8.97
C PRO A 30 10.82 -13.47 9.26
N PRO A 31 10.57 -13.12 10.53
CA PRO A 31 9.64 -12.06 10.90
C PRO A 31 9.96 -10.72 10.21
N TYR A 32 9.07 -10.22 9.34
CA TYR A 32 9.32 -8.96 8.62
C TYR A 32 9.30 -7.75 9.57
N TRP A 33 10.20 -6.80 9.35
CA TRP A 33 10.37 -5.61 10.19
C TRP A 33 9.07 -4.81 10.36
N LYS A 34 8.67 -4.59 11.62
CA LYS A 34 7.46 -3.88 12.06
C LYS A 34 6.18 -4.36 11.37
N GLN A 35 6.13 -5.65 11.01
CA GLN A 35 4.95 -6.24 10.37
C GLN A 35 4.01 -6.90 11.38
N ARG A 36 4.56 -7.65 12.35
CA ARG A 36 3.80 -8.35 13.39
C ARG A 36 4.54 -8.27 14.72
N ASP A 37 3.76 -8.21 15.80
CA ASP A 37 4.24 -8.34 17.16
C ASP A 37 3.78 -9.71 17.68
N TYR A 38 4.74 -10.56 18.05
CA TYR A 38 4.55 -11.91 18.57
C TYR A 38 4.48 -11.95 20.10
N GLY A 39 4.54 -10.79 20.77
CA GLY A 39 4.19 -10.65 22.19
C GLY A 39 5.26 -11.10 23.19
N PHE A 40 6.51 -11.26 22.77
CA PHE A 40 7.63 -11.59 23.65
C PHE A 40 8.82 -10.64 23.46
N GLU A 41 9.62 -10.48 24.51
CA GLU A 41 10.81 -9.63 24.52
C GLU A 41 11.94 -10.25 23.68
N GLY A 42 12.71 -9.42 22.97
CA GLY A 42 13.83 -9.89 22.13
C GLY A 42 13.43 -10.44 20.75
N GLN A 43 12.14 -10.50 20.43
CA GLN A 43 11.64 -10.97 19.13
C GLN A 43 12.27 -10.23 17.95
N ILE A 44 12.51 -10.95 16.86
CA ILE A 44 13.01 -10.40 15.61
C ILE A 44 11.89 -9.67 14.88
N GLY A 45 12.21 -8.56 14.22
CA GLY A 45 11.26 -7.73 13.48
C GLY A 45 10.69 -6.58 14.29
N GLN A 46 11.12 -6.37 15.54
CA GLN A 46 10.71 -5.26 16.40
C GLN A 46 11.83 -4.27 16.75
N GLU A 47 12.97 -4.38 16.09
CA GLU A 47 14.12 -3.49 16.20
C GLU A 47 13.73 -2.03 15.92
N LYS A 48 14.47 -1.06 16.48
CA LYS A 48 14.09 0.36 16.41
C LYS A 48 14.26 0.90 15.01
N THR A 49 15.28 0.43 14.30
CA THR A 49 15.61 0.86 12.95
C THR A 49 15.67 -0.32 11.98
N PRO A 50 15.47 -0.09 10.67
CA PRO A 50 15.72 -1.11 9.64
C PRO A 50 17.17 -1.63 9.67
N GLU A 51 18.13 -0.77 10.01
CA GLU A 51 19.55 -1.12 10.08
C GLU A 51 19.85 -2.12 11.19
N GLU A 52 19.26 -1.94 12.38
CA GLU A 52 19.36 -2.89 13.49
C GLU A 52 18.75 -4.25 13.11
N TYR A 53 17.61 -4.25 12.42
CA TYR A 53 16.97 -5.47 11.92
C TYR A 53 17.85 -6.22 10.90
N ILE A 54 18.38 -5.51 9.90
CA ILE A 54 19.29 -6.07 8.90
C ILE A 54 20.55 -6.62 9.57
N SER A 55 21.13 -5.87 10.52
CA SER A 55 22.31 -6.28 11.30
C SER A 55 22.06 -7.59 12.06
N LYS A 56 20.89 -7.73 12.68
CA LYS A 56 20.51 -8.95 13.41
C LYS A 56 20.36 -10.15 12.47
N LEU A 57 19.63 -10.00 11.36
CA LEU A 57 19.48 -11.08 10.37
C LEU A 57 20.80 -11.47 9.71
N ARG A 58 21.64 -10.49 9.34
CA ARG A 58 23.00 -10.71 8.84
C ARG A 58 23.81 -11.59 9.80
N THR A 59 23.72 -11.32 11.10
CA THR A 59 24.43 -12.09 12.14
C THR A 59 23.93 -13.53 12.22
N ILE A 60 22.62 -13.72 12.26
CA ILE A 60 21.99 -15.06 12.32
C ILE A 60 22.34 -15.87 11.08
N PHE A 61 22.24 -15.26 9.90
CA PHE A 61 22.57 -15.95 8.66
C PHE A 61 24.08 -16.15 8.49
N GLY A 62 24.93 -15.33 9.09
CA GLY A 62 26.36 -15.60 9.19
C GLY A 62 26.65 -16.98 9.81
N VAL A 63 26.01 -17.30 10.94
CA VAL A 63 26.14 -18.62 11.58
C VAL A 63 25.53 -19.73 10.72
N LEU A 64 24.36 -19.47 10.08
CA LEU A 64 23.73 -20.44 9.18
C LEU A 64 24.67 -20.87 8.04
N LYS A 65 25.48 -19.94 7.52
CA LYS A 65 26.44 -20.22 6.44
C LYS A 65 27.42 -21.34 6.79
N ASP A 66 27.88 -21.37 8.04
CA ASP A 66 28.83 -22.39 8.52
C ASP A 66 28.15 -23.77 8.67
N LYS A 67 26.84 -23.78 8.91
CA LYS A 67 26.04 -25.01 9.01
C LYS A 67 25.70 -25.62 7.65
N LEU A 68 25.75 -24.83 6.57
CA LEU A 68 25.55 -25.37 5.22
C LEU A 68 26.69 -26.27 4.79
N THR A 69 26.36 -27.38 4.12
CA THR A 69 27.32 -28.18 3.35
C THR A 69 28.03 -27.27 2.32
N ASP A 70 29.19 -27.70 1.83
CA ASP A 70 29.96 -26.89 0.89
C ASP A 70 29.21 -26.59 -0.42
N ASP A 71 28.29 -27.46 -0.81
CA ASP A 71 27.39 -27.31 -1.95
C ASP A 71 25.97 -26.85 -1.55
N GLY A 72 25.75 -26.51 -0.28
CA GLY A 72 24.44 -26.19 0.27
C GLY A 72 23.84 -24.88 -0.23
N VAL A 73 22.51 -24.82 -0.25
CA VAL A 73 21.72 -23.68 -0.76
C VAL A 73 20.80 -23.13 0.31
N PHE A 74 20.69 -21.80 0.38
CA PHE A 74 19.79 -21.09 1.29
C PHE A 74 18.78 -20.23 0.51
N TYR A 75 17.50 -20.58 0.63
CA TYR A 75 16.38 -19.81 0.11
C TYR A 75 15.80 -18.89 1.19
N LEU A 76 15.91 -17.58 0.97
CA LEU A 76 15.41 -16.55 1.88
C LEU A 76 14.26 -15.78 1.24
N ASN A 77 13.03 -16.01 1.69
CA ASN A 77 11.88 -15.17 1.34
C ASN A 77 11.80 -14.01 2.35
N ILE A 78 11.88 -12.78 1.87
CA ILE A 78 11.69 -11.60 2.72
C ILE A 78 10.99 -10.48 1.96
N GLY A 79 9.91 -9.95 2.54
CA GLY A 79 9.14 -8.86 1.98
C GLY A 79 9.65 -7.50 2.43
N ASP A 80 9.45 -6.48 1.59
CA ASP A 80 9.84 -5.12 1.91
C ASP A 80 8.78 -4.35 2.72
N LYS A 81 9.19 -3.22 3.28
CA LYS A 81 8.37 -2.37 4.13
C LYS A 81 8.44 -0.92 3.66
N TYR A 82 7.32 -0.24 3.82
CA TYR A 82 7.25 1.20 3.65
C TYR A 82 7.37 1.92 4.98
N LEU A 83 8.23 2.93 5.04
CA LEU A 83 8.30 3.88 6.14
C LEU A 83 7.40 5.08 5.85
N ASN A 84 6.39 5.31 6.69
CA ASN A 84 5.49 6.44 6.49
C ASN A 84 6.08 7.72 7.10
N LYS A 85 6.47 8.68 6.25
CA LYS A 85 6.95 10.01 6.64
C LYS A 85 6.10 11.05 5.90
N TYR A 86 5.29 11.83 6.64
CA TYR A 86 4.49 12.96 6.15
C TYR A 86 3.80 12.77 4.77
N GLY A 87 3.02 11.70 4.59
CA GLY A 87 2.19 11.50 3.39
C GLY A 87 2.87 10.73 2.25
N ASN A 88 4.21 10.76 2.17
CA ASN A 88 4.98 10.02 1.16
C ASN A 88 5.73 8.84 1.79
N SER A 89 5.04 7.71 1.92
CA SER A 89 5.65 6.43 2.30
C SER A 89 6.87 6.00 1.45
N HIS A 90 8.07 5.93 2.02
CA HIS A 90 9.28 5.50 1.32
C HIS A 90 9.48 3.98 1.40
N LEU A 91 9.75 3.31 0.28
CA LEU A 91 10.10 1.90 0.21
C LEU A 91 11.55 1.70 0.69
N LEU A 92 11.76 0.81 1.66
CA LEU A 92 13.02 0.73 2.40
C LEU A 92 14.11 -0.15 1.76
N GLN A 93 13.77 -0.95 0.74
CA GLN A 93 14.65 -1.92 0.10
C GLN A 93 15.30 -2.88 1.12
N ILE A 94 14.64 -3.20 2.23
CA ILE A 94 15.18 -4.08 3.28
C ILE A 94 15.70 -5.42 2.71
N PRO A 95 14.93 -6.12 1.85
CA PRO A 95 15.37 -7.38 1.23
C PRO A 95 16.73 -7.26 0.52
N TYR A 96 16.87 -6.26 -0.34
CA TYR A 96 18.05 -6.08 -1.19
C TYR A 96 19.25 -5.53 -0.40
N ARG A 97 18.99 -4.70 0.62
CA ARG A 97 20.02 -4.24 1.57
C ARG A 97 20.59 -5.38 2.41
N LEU A 98 19.74 -6.28 2.88
CA LEU A 98 20.18 -7.49 3.57
C LEU A 98 21.03 -8.37 2.63
N ALA A 99 20.55 -8.62 1.42
CA ALA A 99 21.27 -9.42 0.43
C ALA A 99 22.64 -8.83 0.09
N TYR A 100 22.72 -7.51 -0.10
CA TYR A 100 23.97 -6.80 -0.32
C TYR A 100 25.00 -7.07 0.78
N HIS A 101 24.62 -6.88 2.05
CA HIS A 101 25.53 -7.09 3.18
C HIS A 101 25.87 -8.58 3.41
N MET A 102 24.98 -9.51 3.08
CA MET A 102 25.29 -10.94 3.09
C MET A 102 26.36 -11.28 2.05
N ILE A 103 26.31 -10.69 0.85
CA ILE A 103 27.36 -10.87 -0.18
C ILE A 103 28.70 -10.32 0.32
N GLU A 104 28.71 -9.21 1.04
CA GLU A 104 29.94 -8.69 1.68
C GLU A 104 30.53 -9.68 2.70
N ASP A 105 29.70 -10.49 3.34
CA ASP A 105 30.12 -11.60 4.23
C ASP A 105 30.49 -12.88 3.47
N GLY A 106 30.68 -12.77 2.15
CA GLY A 106 31.12 -13.83 1.27
C GLY A 106 30.04 -14.85 0.92
N TRP A 107 28.76 -14.54 1.12
CA TRP A 107 27.69 -15.34 0.51
C TRP A 107 27.72 -15.16 -1.01
N ILE A 108 27.41 -16.22 -1.75
CA ILE A 108 27.20 -16.14 -3.20
C ILE A 108 25.70 -16.05 -3.44
N LEU A 109 25.26 -14.99 -4.11
CA LEU A 109 23.87 -14.84 -4.56
C LEU A 109 23.74 -15.45 -5.97
N GLU A 110 23.09 -16.60 -6.07
CA GLU A 110 22.90 -17.34 -7.32
C GLU A 110 21.73 -16.81 -8.15
N ASP A 111 20.63 -16.44 -7.50
CA ASP A 111 19.43 -15.90 -8.15
C ASP A 111 18.56 -15.09 -7.18
N ILE A 112 17.66 -14.30 -7.75
CA ILE A 112 16.53 -13.67 -7.04
C ILE A 112 15.27 -14.13 -7.75
N ILE A 113 14.58 -15.08 -7.13
CA ILE A 113 13.31 -15.61 -7.64
C ILE A 113 12.20 -14.65 -7.25
N ILE A 114 11.38 -14.24 -8.21
CA ILE A 114 10.20 -13.40 -7.98
C ILE A 114 8.98 -14.27 -7.79
N TRP A 115 8.46 -14.32 -6.57
CA TRP A 115 7.15 -14.90 -6.30
C TRP A 115 6.06 -13.86 -6.58
N TYR A 116 5.40 -13.97 -7.74
CA TYR A 116 4.23 -13.16 -8.10
C TYR A 116 2.94 -13.79 -7.56
N LYS A 117 2.19 -13.02 -6.77
CA LYS A 117 0.93 -13.41 -6.11
C LYS A 117 -0.24 -13.17 -7.06
N THR A 118 -0.70 -14.22 -7.72
CA THR A 118 -1.79 -14.14 -8.72
C THR A 118 -3.14 -13.70 -8.16
N ASN A 119 -3.32 -13.82 -6.84
CA ASN A 119 -4.48 -13.35 -6.07
C ASN A 119 -4.09 -12.29 -5.03
N HIS A 120 -3.11 -11.43 -5.33
CA HIS A 120 -2.72 -10.33 -4.45
C HIS A 120 -3.94 -9.48 -4.06
N MET A 121 -3.90 -8.93 -2.85
CA MET A 121 -5.04 -8.22 -2.31
C MET A 121 -5.24 -6.89 -3.01
N PRO A 122 -6.49 -6.49 -3.26
CA PRO A 122 -6.80 -5.13 -3.68
C PRO A 122 -6.24 -4.14 -2.66
N SER A 123 -5.46 -3.17 -3.15
CA SER A 123 -5.00 -2.02 -2.37
C SER A 123 -5.99 -0.87 -2.54
N SER A 124 -6.22 -0.09 -1.48
CA SER A 124 -6.95 1.18 -1.56
C SER A 124 -6.02 2.38 -1.74
N ILE A 125 -4.72 2.14 -1.90
CA ILE A 125 -3.70 3.17 -2.08
C ILE A 125 -3.70 3.58 -3.55
N ASP A 126 -4.04 4.84 -3.83
CA ASP A 126 -4.16 5.41 -5.17
C ASP A 126 -2.90 6.16 -5.64
N ASN A 127 -1.90 6.29 -4.79
CA ASN A 127 -0.68 7.04 -5.09
C ASN A 127 0.52 6.15 -5.47
N ARG A 128 0.32 4.84 -5.68
CA ARG A 128 1.40 3.89 -6.00
C ARG A 128 0.84 2.57 -6.54
N PHE A 129 1.67 1.75 -7.19
CA PHE A 129 1.29 0.42 -7.68
C PHE A 129 1.00 -0.57 -6.55
N ALA A 130 0.09 -1.52 -6.79
CA ALA A 130 -0.28 -2.52 -5.79
C ALA A 130 0.83 -3.56 -5.59
N ASN A 131 1.28 -3.72 -4.34
CA ASN A 131 2.27 -4.72 -3.96
C ASN A 131 1.77 -6.15 -4.25
N SER A 132 2.43 -6.83 -5.18
CA SER A 132 1.95 -8.08 -5.75
C SER A 132 3.00 -9.18 -5.88
N TYR A 133 4.27 -8.90 -5.63
CA TYR A 133 5.32 -9.91 -5.57
C TYR A 133 6.07 -9.91 -4.23
N GLU A 134 6.88 -10.93 -4.01
CA GLU A 134 7.94 -10.99 -3.00
C GLU A 134 9.21 -11.63 -3.61
N PRO A 135 10.42 -11.13 -3.27
CA PRO A 135 11.66 -11.78 -3.67
C PRO A 135 11.97 -12.97 -2.76
N VAL A 136 12.51 -14.03 -3.37
CA VAL A 136 13.15 -15.16 -2.71
C VAL A 136 14.60 -15.20 -3.18
N PHE A 137 15.53 -14.86 -2.29
CA PHE A 137 16.96 -14.89 -2.60
C PHE A 137 17.47 -16.31 -2.53
N VAL A 138 18.33 -16.69 -3.48
CA VAL A 138 19.01 -17.97 -3.52
C VAL A 138 20.48 -17.73 -3.21
N PHE A 139 20.88 -18.02 -1.98
CA PHE A 139 22.26 -17.93 -1.56
C PHE A 139 22.94 -19.30 -1.54
N ALA A 140 24.26 -19.32 -1.74
CA ALA A 140 25.09 -20.50 -1.62
C ALA A 140 26.39 -20.18 -0.88
N LYS A 141 27.00 -21.22 -0.31
CA LYS A 141 28.32 -21.13 0.34
C LYS A 141 29.44 -21.06 -0.70
N ASN A 142 29.33 -21.81 -1.79
CA ASN A 142 30.30 -21.88 -2.90
C ASN A 142 29.60 -21.85 -4.27
N LYS A 143 30.35 -21.54 -5.33
CA LYS A 143 29.84 -21.50 -6.73
C LYS A 143 29.44 -22.88 -7.27
N ASN A 144 30.11 -23.93 -6.80
CA ASN A 144 29.69 -25.30 -7.08
C ASN A 144 28.72 -25.71 -5.99
N ASN A 145 27.42 -25.63 -6.28
CA ASN A 145 26.35 -25.87 -5.33
C ASN A 145 25.19 -26.64 -5.94
N LYS A 146 24.25 -27.03 -5.09
CA LYS A 146 23.09 -27.83 -5.44
C LYS A 146 22.00 -27.05 -6.19
N TYR A 147 22.13 -25.74 -6.44
CA TYR A 147 21.07 -24.95 -7.09
C TYR A 147 20.92 -25.30 -8.58
N ARG A 148 19.68 -25.54 -9.02
CA ARG A 148 19.31 -25.74 -10.42
C ARG A 148 18.69 -24.46 -10.97
N LYS A 149 19.51 -23.68 -11.67
CA LYS A 149 19.01 -22.48 -12.33
C LYS A 149 17.87 -22.83 -13.28
N SER A 150 16.74 -22.16 -13.10
CA SER A 150 15.53 -22.35 -13.87
C SER A 150 14.81 -21.01 -14.03
N ARG A 151 13.53 -21.00 -14.43
CA ARG A 151 12.77 -19.75 -14.55
C ARG A 151 12.63 -19.10 -13.17
N ASN A 152 13.19 -17.92 -13.00
CA ASN A 152 13.22 -17.18 -11.73
C ASN A 152 11.95 -16.34 -11.47
N ILE A 153 10.82 -16.72 -12.06
CA ILE A 153 9.50 -16.13 -11.79
C ILE A 153 8.52 -17.26 -11.45
N LEU A 154 7.98 -17.21 -10.24
CA LEU A 154 6.98 -18.15 -9.73
C LEU A 154 5.63 -17.45 -9.56
N LYS A 155 4.69 -17.75 -10.46
CA LYS A 155 3.32 -17.20 -10.42
C LYS A 155 2.42 -18.09 -9.56
N LEU A 156 2.39 -17.84 -8.25
CA LEU A 156 1.70 -18.69 -7.27
C LEU A 156 0.71 -17.88 -6.41
N PRO A 157 -0.51 -18.38 -6.16
CA PRO A 157 -1.45 -17.68 -5.30
C PRO A 157 -1.01 -17.75 -3.82
N LEU A 158 -1.42 -16.76 -3.04
CA LEU A 158 -1.44 -16.82 -1.59
C LEU A 158 -2.32 -17.99 -1.12
N GLN A 159 -1.82 -18.74 -0.14
CA GLN A 159 -2.52 -19.84 0.50
C GLN A 159 -3.14 -19.38 1.82
N GLN A 160 -4.44 -19.61 2.00
CA GLN A 160 -5.11 -19.34 3.27
C GLN A 160 -4.80 -20.45 4.28
N THR A 161 -4.67 -20.07 5.55
CA THR A 161 -4.37 -20.97 6.66
C THR A 161 -5.44 -20.85 7.75
N LYS A 162 -5.75 -21.97 8.41
CA LYS A 162 -6.69 -22.04 9.54
C LYS A 162 -6.07 -21.55 10.86
N TYR A 163 -4.75 -21.42 10.92
CA TYR A 163 -4.02 -21.12 12.16
C TYR A 163 -3.92 -19.61 12.42
N LYS A 164 -4.13 -19.20 13.68
CA LYS A 164 -4.07 -17.79 14.11
C LYS A 164 -2.65 -17.23 13.93
N HIS A 165 -2.55 -15.92 13.65
CA HIS A 165 -1.29 -15.17 13.61
C HIS A 165 -0.22 -15.55 12.56
N THR A 166 -0.54 -16.28 11.49
CA THR A 166 0.53 -16.82 10.64
C THR A 166 0.67 -16.12 9.28
N ALA A 167 1.90 -15.71 8.95
CA ALA A 167 2.31 -15.26 7.62
C ALA A 167 3.04 -16.42 6.94
N VAL A 168 2.27 -17.39 6.44
CA VAL A 168 2.81 -18.62 5.85
C VAL A 168 2.99 -18.41 4.34
N PHE A 169 4.21 -18.59 3.83
CA PHE A 169 4.37 -18.71 2.37
C PHE A 169 3.73 -20.03 1.87
N PRO A 170 3.19 -20.08 0.65
CA PRO A 170 2.47 -21.25 0.15
C PRO A 170 3.31 -22.53 0.14
N GLU A 171 2.68 -23.68 0.43
CA GLU A 171 3.32 -25.01 0.33
C GLU A 171 3.92 -25.22 -1.08
N LYS A 172 3.23 -24.73 -2.12
CA LYS A 172 3.71 -24.84 -3.51
C LYS A 172 4.96 -24.01 -3.77
N LEU A 173 5.19 -22.92 -3.04
CA LEU A 173 6.44 -22.16 -3.14
C LEU A 173 7.60 -23.04 -2.68
N VAL A 174 7.53 -23.59 -1.47
CA VAL A 174 8.57 -24.51 -0.92
C VAL A 174 8.82 -25.68 -1.86
N GLN A 175 7.75 -26.31 -2.35
CA GLN A 175 7.88 -27.43 -3.28
C GLN A 175 8.70 -27.02 -4.52
N SER A 176 8.40 -25.84 -5.09
CA SER A 176 9.10 -25.35 -6.27
C SER A 176 10.58 -25.06 -5.98
N LEU A 177 10.91 -24.50 -4.81
CA LEU A 177 12.30 -24.24 -4.39
C LEU A 177 13.10 -25.54 -4.22
N LEU A 178 12.49 -26.58 -3.63
CA LEU A 178 13.12 -27.90 -3.52
C LEU A 178 13.30 -28.57 -4.89
N GLU A 179 12.32 -28.43 -5.80
CA GLU A 179 12.44 -28.91 -7.20
C GLU A 179 13.58 -28.22 -7.98
N MET A 180 13.92 -26.98 -7.60
CA MET A 180 15.07 -26.22 -8.10
C MET A 180 16.40 -26.57 -7.40
N THR A 181 16.48 -27.70 -6.69
CA THR A 181 17.69 -28.13 -5.98
C THR A 181 18.06 -29.57 -6.37
N HIS A 182 19.35 -29.84 -6.54
CA HIS A 182 19.91 -31.19 -6.62
C HIS A 182 19.89 -31.82 -5.23
N LEU A 183 18.85 -32.62 -4.97
CA LEU A 183 18.61 -33.28 -3.70
C LEU A 183 19.06 -34.74 -3.76
N ASP A 184 19.85 -35.16 -2.77
CA ASP A 184 20.29 -36.53 -2.55
C ASP A 184 19.47 -37.20 -1.45
N ASN A 185 19.58 -38.53 -1.32
CA ASN A 185 18.98 -39.22 -0.18
C ASN A 185 19.65 -38.75 1.11
N ASP A 186 18.85 -38.61 2.17
CA ASP A 186 19.25 -38.20 3.51
C ASP A 186 19.75 -36.75 3.64
N ASP A 187 19.68 -35.95 2.56
CA ASP A 187 19.89 -34.50 2.61
C ASP A 187 19.00 -33.87 3.70
N THR A 188 19.54 -32.89 4.42
CA THR A 188 18.85 -32.23 5.53
C THR A 188 18.33 -30.85 5.12
N VAL A 189 17.03 -30.64 5.31
CA VAL A 189 16.34 -29.37 5.07
C VAL A 189 16.08 -28.65 6.40
N LEU A 190 16.61 -27.44 6.53
CA LEU A 190 16.44 -26.58 7.70
C LEU A 190 15.42 -25.47 7.42
N ASP A 191 14.49 -25.26 8.35
CA ASP A 191 13.74 -24.01 8.47
C ASP A 191 14.02 -23.36 9.83
N PRO A 192 14.86 -22.30 9.89
CA PRO A 192 15.23 -21.61 11.11
C PRO A 192 14.11 -20.71 11.68
N PHE A 193 13.05 -20.45 10.91
CA PHE A 193 11.88 -19.68 11.34
C PHE A 193 10.60 -20.47 10.99
N ALA A 194 10.47 -21.65 11.58
CA ALA A 194 9.54 -22.67 11.10
C ALA A 194 8.07 -22.24 11.15
N GLY A 195 7.68 -21.36 12.09
CA GLY A 195 6.30 -20.95 12.28
C GLY A 195 5.40 -22.17 12.43
N THR A 196 4.42 -22.33 11.55
CA THR A 196 3.55 -23.53 11.57
C THR A 196 4.16 -24.81 11.00
N GLY A 197 5.43 -24.83 10.59
CA GLY A 197 6.13 -26.01 10.07
C GLY A 197 5.81 -26.34 8.61
N THR A 198 5.58 -25.32 7.78
CA THR A 198 5.19 -25.53 6.36
C THR A 198 6.27 -26.25 5.56
N VAL A 199 7.54 -25.92 5.77
CA VAL A 199 8.67 -26.62 5.13
C VAL A 199 8.64 -28.10 5.48
N GLY A 200 8.51 -28.44 6.76
CA GLY A 200 8.41 -29.83 7.23
C GLY A 200 7.24 -30.59 6.60
N VAL A 201 6.08 -29.95 6.44
CA VAL A 201 4.90 -30.58 5.81
C VAL A 201 5.17 -30.92 4.35
N VAL A 202 5.79 -29.99 3.61
CA VAL A 202 6.10 -30.20 2.19
C VAL A 202 7.12 -31.32 2.02
N VAL A 203 8.19 -31.31 2.82
CA VAL A 203 9.21 -32.36 2.77
C VAL A 203 8.62 -33.73 3.10
N ASN A 204 7.87 -33.86 4.20
CA ASN A 204 7.24 -35.14 4.57
C ASN A 204 6.28 -35.67 3.49
N ARG A 205 5.57 -34.77 2.80
CA ARG A 205 4.57 -35.16 1.80
C ARG A 205 5.20 -35.53 0.46
N TYR A 206 6.18 -34.76 -0.01
CA TYR A 206 6.67 -34.84 -1.39
C TYR A 206 8.13 -35.35 -1.51
N PHE A 207 8.95 -35.21 -0.47
CA PHE A 207 10.39 -35.52 -0.50
C PHE A 207 10.77 -36.49 0.63
N LYS A 208 10.20 -37.70 0.59
CA LYS A 208 10.24 -38.67 1.70
C LYS A 208 11.63 -39.16 2.11
N ASN A 209 12.66 -38.96 1.29
CA ASN A 209 14.02 -39.39 1.62
C ASN A 209 14.86 -38.29 2.25
N LEU A 210 14.29 -37.10 2.50
CA LEU A 210 14.98 -36.01 3.16
C LEU A 210 14.70 -36.00 4.65
N ASN A 211 15.61 -35.38 5.39
CA ASN A 211 15.46 -35.06 6.80
C ASN A 211 15.03 -33.60 6.97
N THR A 212 14.32 -33.29 8.06
CA THR A 212 13.95 -31.91 8.38
C THR A 212 14.35 -31.50 9.79
N ILE A 213 14.83 -30.26 9.91
CA ILE A 213 15.07 -29.58 11.18
C ILE A 213 14.26 -28.29 11.16
N LEU A 214 13.44 -28.09 12.19
CA LEU A 214 12.56 -26.93 12.34
C LEU A 214 12.88 -26.22 13.64
N ILE A 215 13.28 -24.95 13.57
CA ILE A 215 13.55 -24.12 14.75
C ILE A 215 12.38 -23.15 14.95
N GLU A 216 11.81 -23.14 16.15
CA GLU A 216 10.72 -22.24 16.50
C GLU A 216 10.73 -21.90 18.00
N ARG A 217 10.38 -20.65 18.32
CA ARG A 217 10.41 -20.10 19.68
C ARG A 217 9.03 -20.03 20.32
N SER A 218 7.96 -20.00 19.54
CA SER A 218 6.59 -19.96 20.04
C SER A 218 6.10 -21.37 20.39
N SER A 219 5.79 -21.60 21.67
CA SER A 219 5.20 -22.87 22.11
C SER A 219 3.87 -23.19 21.42
N GLU A 220 3.06 -22.17 21.08
CA GLU A 220 1.83 -22.35 20.29
C GLU A 220 2.14 -22.95 18.91
N TYR A 221 3.20 -22.46 18.26
CA TYR A 221 3.61 -22.94 16.95
C TYR A 221 4.25 -24.32 17.00
N ILE A 222 5.04 -24.61 18.05
CA ILE A 222 5.58 -25.95 18.30
C ILE A 222 4.44 -26.99 18.38
N GLU A 223 3.35 -26.71 19.12
CA GLU A 223 2.21 -27.63 19.18
C GLU A 223 1.53 -27.84 17.82
N ILE A 224 1.43 -26.79 17.00
CA ILE A 224 0.92 -26.91 15.62
C ILE A 224 1.86 -27.79 14.77
N ILE A 225 3.18 -27.63 14.89
CA ILE A 225 4.16 -28.44 14.15
C ILE A 225 4.01 -29.92 14.54
N LYS A 226 3.92 -30.22 15.85
CA LYS A 226 3.73 -31.59 16.37
C LYS A 226 2.46 -32.22 15.79
N GLU A 227 1.35 -31.50 15.79
CA GLU A 227 0.08 -31.98 15.21
C GLU A 227 0.23 -32.26 13.71
N ARG A 228 0.84 -31.32 12.95
CA ARG A 228 0.95 -31.42 11.49
C ARG A 228 1.90 -32.51 11.02
N LEU A 229 2.98 -32.77 11.76
CA LEU A 229 4.04 -33.70 11.34
C LEU A 229 4.01 -35.03 12.09
N HIS A 230 3.20 -35.15 13.15
CA HIS A 230 3.18 -36.30 14.06
C HIS A 230 4.57 -36.61 14.64
N VAL A 231 5.27 -35.56 15.08
CA VAL A 231 6.65 -35.63 15.61
C VAL A 231 6.63 -35.31 17.10
N ASN A 232 7.31 -36.14 17.89
CA ASN A 232 7.49 -35.93 19.33
C ASN A 232 8.95 -35.64 19.72
N ASN A 233 9.89 -35.72 18.77
CA ASN A 233 11.29 -35.41 19.03
C ASN A 233 11.50 -33.90 19.07
N ILE A 234 11.62 -33.36 20.29
CA ILE A 234 11.83 -31.95 20.57
C ILE A 234 13.15 -31.83 21.32
N ILE A 235 14.03 -30.98 20.82
CA ILE A 235 15.29 -30.61 21.47
C ILE A 235 15.12 -29.18 21.98
N GLU A 236 15.17 -29.00 23.29
CA GLU A 236 15.18 -27.66 23.89
C GLU A 236 16.61 -27.13 23.93
N VAL A 237 16.79 -25.87 23.58
CA VAL A 237 18.10 -25.19 23.62
C VAL A 237 18.00 -23.93 24.47
N GLU A 238 19.06 -23.65 25.23
CA GLU A 238 19.15 -22.40 26.00
C GLU A 238 19.43 -21.20 25.10
N ASP A 239 18.88 -20.05 25.47
CA ASP A 239 19.09 -18.80 24.75
C ASP A 239 20.54 -18.30 24.90
N LEU A 240 21.23 -18.17 23.78
CA LEU A 240 22.58 -17.64 23.70
C LEU A 240 22.52 -16.13 23.45
N ASN A 241 23.33 -15.38 24.18
CA ASN A 241 23.53 -13.96 23.91
C ASN A 241 24.46 -13.78 22.70
N TYR A 242 24.12 -12.87 21.80
CA TYR A 242 24.96 -12.47 20.68
C TYR A 242 24.87 -10.98 20.42
N LEU A 243 25.97 -10.41 19.91
CA LEU A 243 26.00 -9.03 19.44
C LEU A 243 25.77 -9.02 17.95
N SER A 244 24.90 -8.13 17.49
CA SER A 244 24.62 -7.98 16.06
C SER A 244 25.79 -7.30 15.35
N ILE A 245 26.19 -7.83 14.20
CA ILE A 245 27.24 -7.28 13.33
C ILE A 245 26.71 -5.99 12.69
N PRO A 246 27.21 -4.80 13.05
CA PRO A 246 26.69 -3.54 12.52
C PRO A 246 26.85 -3.48 11.00
N ILE A 247 25.89 -2.86 10.32
CA ILE A 247 26.00 -2.56 8.89
C ILE A 247 26.50 -1.12 8.69
N ALA A 248 27.38 -0.93 7.71
CA ALA A 248 27.78 0.38 7.23
C ALA A 248 26.96 0.73 5.99
N LEU A 249 26.17 1.81 6.06
CA LEU A 249 25.43 2.28 4.89
C LEU A 249 26.40 2.81 3.84
N LYS A 250 26.31 2.29 2.62
CA LYS A 250 27.03 2.83 1.47
C LYS A 250 26.22 3.94 0.82
N ARG A 251 26.94 4.94 0.31
CA ARG A 251 26.36 6.07 -0.42
C ARG A 251 26.65 5.91 -1.89
N LEU A 252 25.69 6.35 -2.70
CA LEU A 252 25.95 6.51 -4.13
C LEU A 252 27.00 7.62 -4.29
N ASN A 253 28.17 7.28 -4.83
CA ASN A 253 29.28 8.19 -5.04
C ASN A 253 29.41 8.53 -6.53
N GLN A 254 29.85 9.75 -6.85
CA GLN A 254 30.12 10.18 -8.22
C GLN A 254 31.50 9.67 -8.68
N ASN A 255 31.54 8.79 -9.67
CA ASN A 255 32.81 8.39 -10.30
C ASN A 255 33.10 9.20 -11.57
N GLN A 256 34.37 9.42 -11.91
CA GLN A 256 34.76 10.19 -13.10
C GLN A 256 34.25 9.61 -14.43
N ASN A 257 34.11 8.28 -14.53
CA ASN A 257 33.54 7.63 -15.72
C ASN A 257 32.04 7.93 -15.90
N GLU A 258 31.30 8.13 -14.81
CA GLU A 258 29.88 8.46 -14.85
C GLU A 258 29.65 9.84 -15.49
N LEU A 259 30.55 10.80 -15.30
CA LEU A 259 30.45 12.15 -15.87
C LEU A 259 30.36 12.17 -17.40
N LYS A 260 31.05 11.25 -18.08
CA LYS A 260 30.99 11.16 -19.55
C LYS A 260 29.69 10.55 -20.05
N ILE A 261 29.20 9.53 -19.35
CA ILE A 261 27.89 8.89 -19.64
C ILE A 261 26.77 9.89 -19.37
N LEU A 262 26.88 10.67 -18.29
CA LEU A 262 25.93 11.70 -17.88
C LEU A 262 25.64 12.70 -19.00
N GLU A 263 26.65 13.19 -19.73
CA GLU A 263 26.43 14.11 -20.86
C GLU A 263 25.54 13.50 -21.94
N THR A 264 25.66 12.21 -22.20
CA THR A 264 24.84 11.52 -23.20
C THR A 264 23.42 11.27 -22.72
N LEU A 265 23.22 11.07 -21.41
CA LEU A 265 21.90 10.79 -20.81
C LEU A 265 21.01 12.03 -20.65
N LYS A 266 21.58 13.25 -20.67
CA LYS A 266 20.81 14.48 -20.44
C LYS A 266 19.62 14.62 -21.39
N ASN A 267 19.79 14.23 -22.66
CA ASN A 267 18.74 14.34 -23.67
C ASN A 267 17.56 13.39 -23.40
N ASP A 268 17.78 12.30 -22.67
CA ASP A 268 16.74 11.31 -22.32
C ASP A 268 16.10 11.57 -20.95
N LEU A 269 16.74 12.39 -20.11
CA LEU A 269 16.33 12.67 -18.72
C LEU A 269 15.93 14.13 -18.49
N LEU A 270 15.92 14.97 -19.52
CA LEU A 270 15.42 16.34 -19.50
C LEU A 270 14.43 16.57 -20.65
N THR A 271 13.52 15.61 -20.84
CA THR A 271 12.50 15.64 -21.89
C THR A 271 11.20 16.27 -21.39
N GLU A 272 10.78 15.94 -20.17
CA GLU A 272 9.46 16.25 -19.65
C GLU A 272 9.48 16.77 -18.23
N LYS A 273 8.94 17.99 -18.05
CA LYS A 273 8.91 18.63 -16.73
C LYS A 273 8.07 17.87 -15.69
N TYR A 274 7.12 17.04 -16.13
CA TYR A 274 6.19 16.30 -15.26
C TYR A 274 6.75 14.95 -14.78
N GLY A 275 7.84 14.46 -15.37
CA GLY A 275 8.36 13.14 -15.07
C GLY A 275 9.20 12.56 -16.20
N GLU A 276 9.83 11.43 -15.93
CA GLU A 276 10.67 10.73 -16.92
C GLU A 276 10.45 9.22 -16.85
N VAL A 277 10.61 8.53 -17.98
CA VAL A 277 10.73 7.07 -18.03
C VAL A 277 12.02 6.67 -18.73
N PHE A 278 13.02 6.28 -17.95
CA PHE A 278 14.33 5.88 -18.44
C PHE A 278 14.61 4.42 -18.06
N ILE A 279 14.99 3.60 -19.04
CA ILE A 279 15.33 2.18 -18.84
C ILE A 279 16.74 1.97 -19.36
N ALA A 280 17.71 1.94 -18.45
CA ALA A 280 19.11 1.68 -18.72
C ALA A 280 19.32 0.26 -19.26
N ASN A 281 20.30 0.09 -20.12
CA ASN A 281 20.68 -1.23 -20.60
C ASN A 281 21.54 -1.98 -19.57
N ASN A 282 22.34 -1.27 -18.79
CA ASN A 282 23.31 -1.82 -17.86
C ASN A 282 23.43 -0.96 -16.57
N SER A 283 24.13 -1.51 -15.58
CA SER A 283 24.39 -0.86 -14.28
C SER A 283 25.09 0.50 -14.38
N GLU A 284 26.02 0.71 -15.33
CA GLU A 284 26.75 2.00 -15.44
C GLU A 284 25.80 3.14 -15.86
N GLU A 285 24.97 2.90 -16.88
CA GLU A 285 23.92 3.84 -17.30
C GLU A 285 22.90 4.10 -16.18
N PHE A 286 22.52 3.06 -15.44
CA PHE A 286 21.56 3.17 -14.35
C PHE A 286 22.09 4.02 -13.20
N LEU A 287 23.27 3.72 -12.67
CA LEU A 287 23.87 4.48 -11.58
C LEU A 287 24.17 5.93 -12.01
N ALA A 288 24.62 6.14 -13.26
CA ALA A 288 24.77 7.48 -13.81
C ALA A 288 23.42 8.23 -13.82
N SER A 289 22.31 7.60 -14.20
CA SER A 289 20.98 8.25 -14.16
C SER A 289 20.57 8.65 -12.74
N LEU A 290 20.78 7.80 -11.74
CA LEU A 290 20.51 8.15 -10.33
C LEU A 290 21.38 9.30 -9.86
N THR A 291 22.67 9.29 -10.21
CA THR A 291 23.61 10.39 -9.93
C THR A 291 23.14 11.69 -10.60
N PHE A 292 22.61 11.64 -11.82
CA PHE A 292 22.10 12.84 -12.51
C PHE A 292 20.91 13.45 -11.80
N MET A 293 19.99 12.62 -11.26
CA MET A 293 18.85 13.10 -10.49
C MET A 293 19.26 13.96 -9.29
N MET A 294 20.47 13.77 -8.77
CA MET A 294 20.98 14.57 -7.66
C MET A 294 21.40 15.99 -8.07
N ALA A 295 21.70 16.20 -9.37
CA ALA A 295 22.22 17.45 -9.90
C ALA A 295 21.18 18.58 -9.92
N ASP A 296 21.65 19.81 -9.75
CA ASP A 296 20.79 21.00 -9.73
C ASP A 296 20.08 21.23 -11.06
N GLU A 297 20.72 20.89 -12.17
CA GLU A 297 20.12 20.97 -13.52
C GLU A 297 18.86 20.09 -13.63
N PHE A 298 18.96 18.82 -13.20
CA PHE A 298 17.82 17.90 -13.18
C PHE A 298 16.69 18.41 -12.27
N LYS A 299 17.05 18.84 -11.05
CA LYS A 299 16.09 19.36 -10.06
C LYS A 299 15.41 20.65 -10.51
N SER A 300 16.10 21.49 -11.28
CA SER A 300 15.57 22.78 -11.76
C SER A 300 14.72 22.64 -13.01
N PHE A 301 14.98 21.63 -13.84
CA PHE A 301 14.19 21.35 -15.03
C PHE A 301 12.82 20.77 -14.69
N HIS A 302 12.77 19.78 -13.78
CA HIS A 302 11.55 19.09 -13.40
C HIS A 302 10.74 19.85 -12.36
N ARG A 303 9.43 19.60 -12.37
CA ARG A 303 8.52 20.12 -11.35
C ARG A 303 8.69 19.38 -10.02
N GLU A 304 8.31 20.06 -8.93
CA GLU A 304 8.36 19.51 -7.57
C GLU A 304 7.38 18.34 -7.35
N ASP A 305 6.38 18.18 -8.22
CA ASP A 305 5.40 17.09 -8.22
C ASP A 305 5.68 15.99 -9.25
N ALA A 306 6.86 15.99 -9.88
CA ALA A 306 7.20 15.06 -10.96
C ALA A 306 7.33 13.60 -10.50
N VAL A 307 7.10 12.65 -11.43
CA VAL A 307 7.23 11.20 -11.20
C VAL A 307 8.28 10.61 -12.13
N PHE A 308 9.22 9.87 -11.58
CA PHE A 308 10.34 9.30 -12.33
C PHE A 308 10.28 7.77 -12.29
N PHE A 309 10.40 7.13 -13.44
CA PHE A 309 10.56 5.68 -13.57
C PHE A 309 11.94 5.39 -14.14
N ILE A 310 12.84 4.90 -13.30
CA ILE A 310 14.23 4.60 -13.67
C ILE A 310 14.45 3.11 -13.53
N GLY A 311 14.71 2.40 -14.63
CA GLY A 311 14.93 0.95 -14.65
C GLY A 311 16.28 0.56 -15.22
N VAL A 312 16.63 -0.72 -15.09
CA VAL A 312 17.89 -1.28 -15.58
C VAL A 312 17.72 -2.71 -16.02
N LYS A 313 18.07 -3.04 -17.27
CA LYS A 313 17.90 -4.40 -17.83
C LYS A 313 18.95 -5.38 -17.32
N ASP A 314 20.22 -5.12 -17.60
CA ASP A 314 21.36 -5.91 -17.10
C ASP A 314 21.80 -5.36 -15.74
N TRP A 315 21.12 -5.84 -14.69
CA TRP A 315 21.26 -5.32 -13.34
C TRP A 315 22.21 -6.17 -12.48
N LYS A 316 22.82 -5.52 -11.50
CA LYS A 316 23.63 -6.12 -10.42
C LYS A 316 22.98 -5.83 -9.07
N ILE A 317 23.46 -6.49 -8.01
CA ILE A 317 22.91 -6.29 -6.66
C ILE A 317 23.00 -4.82 -6.19
N ASP A 318 24.04 -4.10 -6.58
CA ASP A 318 24.22 -2.67 -6.33
C ASP A 318 23.03 -1.84 -6.86
N ASP A 319 22.49 -2.20 -8.03
CA ASP A 319 21.36 -1.50 -8.66
C ASP A 319 20.06 -1.70 -7.89
N LEU A 320 19.96 -2.74 -7.04
CA LEU A 320 18.85 -2.96 -6.12
C LEU A 320 19.09 -2.32 -4.74
N TYR A 321 20.35 -2.02 -4.40
CA TYR A 321 20.76 -1.44 -3.13
C TYR A 321 20.65 0.10 -3.12
N TYR A 322 21.32 0.77 -4.06
CA TYR A 322 21.45 2.23 -4.08
C TYR A 322 20.15 3.03 -4.29
N PRO A 323 19.09 2.51 -4.93
CA PRO A 323 17.81 3.23 -5.02
C PRO A 323 17.24 3.71 -3.67
N TYR A 324 17.49 2.99 -2.57
CA TYR A 324 17.09 3.43 -1.24
C TYR A 324 17.79 4.72 -0.80
N ASP A 325 19.05 4.93 -1.22
CA ASP A 325 19.86 6.08 -0.79
C ASP A 325 19.33 7.42 -1.32
N MET A 326 18.52 7.39 -2.39
CA MET A 326 17.92 8.58 -3.02
C MET A 326 17.07 9.42 -2.06
N ILE A 327 16.58 8.84 -0.95
CA ILE A 327 15.89 9.59 0.11
C ILE A 327 16.77 10.67 0.75
N ASN A 328 18.08 10.47 0.78
CA ASN A 328 19.04 11.44 1.31
C ASN A 328 19.31 12.60 0.34
N TYR A 329 18.89 12.44 -0.92
CA TYR A 329 19.04 13.43 -1.98
C TYR A 329 17.72 14.11 -2.36
N GLY A 330 16.66 13.88 -1.57
CA GLY A 330 15.37 14.53 -1.71
C GLY A 330 14.35 13.75 -2.54
N TYR A 331 14.52 12.44 -2.71
CA TYR A 331 13.58 11.59 -3.48
C TYR A 331 13.07 10.40 -2.67
N ALA A 332 11.75 10.27 -2.57
CA ALA A 332 11.13 9.08 -2.01
C ALA A 332 10.98 7.99 -3.09
N LEU A 333 11.59 6.82 -2.87
CA LEU A 333 11.25 5.59 -3.60
C LEU A 333 9.83 5.13 -3.25
N ARG A 334 8.95 5.06 -4.25
CA ARG A 334 7.50 4.78 -4.13
C ARG A 334 7.11 3.35 -4.43
N ASN A 335 7.80 2.72 -5.36
CA ASN A 335 7.65 1.31 -5.74
C ASN A 335 8.94 0.85 -6.41
N MET A 336 9.18 -0.46 -6.37
CA MET A 336 10.03 -1.16 -7.33
C MET A 336 9.13 -2.08 -8.14
N LEU A 337 8.98 -1.80 -9.44
CA LEU A 337 8.26 -2.65 -10.38
C LEU A 337 9.19 -3.78 -10.84
N VAL A 338 8.63 -4.95 -11.06
CA VAL A 338 9.31 -6.09 -11.69
C VAL A 338 8.73 -6.30 -13.07
N ILE A 339 9.58 -6.23 -14.09
CA ILE A 339 9.20 -6.44 -15.48
C ILE A 339 9.69 -7.82 -15.92
N GLU A 340 8.76 -8.72 -16.18
CA GLU A 340 9.04 -10.05 -16.74
C GLU A 340 9.49 -9.93 -18.20
N THR A 341 10.52 -10.68 -18.53
CA THR A 341 11.03 -10.85 -19.89
C THR A 341 11.08 -12.34 -20.24
N LYS A 342 11.46 -12.67 -21.48
CA LYS A 342 11.68 -14.07 -21.88
C LYS A 342 12.85 -14.72 -21.12
N GLU A 343 13.83 -13.91 -20.71
CA GLU A 343 15.10 -14.37 -20.15
C GLU A 343 15.15 -14.24 -18.61
N GLY A 344 14.15 -13.61 -18.00
CA GLY A 344 14.09 -13.42 -16.55
C GLY A 344 13.24 -12.21 -16.20
N TRP A 345 13.82 -11.26 -15.45
CA TRP A 345 13.14 -10.03 -15.06
C TRP A 345 14.13 -8.88 -14.85
N TYR A 346 13.62 -7.64 -14.90
CA TYR A 346 14.40 -6.46 -14.55
C TYR A 346 13.59 -5.46 -13.70
N PRO A 347 14.24 -4.69 -12.81
CA PRO A 347 13.57 -3.71 -11.95
C PRO A 347 13.32 -2.38 -12.67
N VAL A 348 12.23 -1.71 -12.29
CA VAL A 348 11.98 -0.27 -12.58
C VAL A 348 11.57 0.42 -11.30
N PHE A 349 12.32 1.43 -10.89
CA PHE A 349 12.13 2.17 -9.65
C PHE A 349 11.28 3.41 -9.89
N MET A 350 10.22 3.57 -9.12
CA MET A 350 9.38 4.76 -9.14
C MET A 350 9.86 5.73 -8.06
N PHE A 351 10.43 6.87 -8.45
CA PHE A 351 10.86 7.94 -7.55
C PHE A 351 9.94 9.16 -7.67
N VAL A 352 9.78 9.88 -6.57
CA VAL A 352 9.13 11.19 -6.52
C VAL A 352 9.92 12.11 -5.60
N PRO A 353 9.92 13.44 -5.81
CA PRO A 353 10.51 14.36 -4.84
C PRO A 353 9.88 14.18 -3.45
N ASP A 354 10.68 14.19 -2.38
CA ASP A 354 10.23 14.18 -0.99
C ASP A 354 9.74 15.58 -0.57
N SER A 355 8.79 16.13 -1.35
CA SER A 355 8.15 17.40 -1.06
C SER A 355 7.02 17.22 -0.05
N LYS A 356 6.94 18.16 0.90
CA LYS A 356 5.77 18.34 1.78
C LYS A 356 4.82 19.43 1.29
N ARG A 357 5.22 20.16 0.24
CA ARG A 357 4.49 21.33 -0.27
C ARG A 357 3.39 20.93 -1.23
N VAL A 358 3.60 19.86 -2.00
CA VAL A 358 2.69 19.41 -3.05
C VAL A 358 2.64 17.89 -3.11
N ASN A 359 1.49 17.34 -3.49
CA ASN A 359 1.39 15.93 -3.86
C ASN A 359 2.05 15.72 -5.22
N TYR A 360 2.72 14.60 -5.40
CA TYR A 360 3.21 14.22 -6.74
C TYR A 360 2.04 13.83 -7.64
N ARG A 361 2.18 14.13 -8.92
CA ARG A 361 1.16 13.97 -9.94
C ARG A 361 1.17 12.54 -10.47
N PHE A 362 0.36 11.66 -9.86
CA PHE A 362 0.24 10.26 -10.27
C PHE A 362 -1.20 9.87 -10.57
N TYR A 363 -1.54 9.82 -11.86
CA TYR A 363 -2.82 9.43 -12.42
C TYR A 363 -2.90 7.92 -12.61
N ILE A 364 -2.91 7.19 -11.50
CA ILE A 364 -2.98 5.72 -11.51
C ILE A 364 -4.20 5.17 -12.26
N ASP A 365 -5.26 5.98 -12.34
CA ASP A 365 -6.52 5.63 -13.00
C ASP A 365 -6.35 5.44 -14.50
N HIS A 366 -5.38 6.11 -15.14
CA HIS A 366 -5.05 5.91 -16.56
C HIS A 366 -4.49 4.50 -16.82
N LEU A 367 -3.97 3.83 -15.78
CA LEU A 367 -3.33 2.53 -15.89
C LEU A 367 -4.19 1.36 -15.39
N ARG A 368 -5.43 1.64 -14.98
CA ARG A 368 -6.27 0.59 -14.39
C ARG A 368 -6.65 -0.47 -15.39
N LYS A 369 -6.63 -1.72 -14.92
CA LYS A 369 -7.05 -2.89 -15.70
C LYS A 369 -8.54 -3.16 -15.48
N PRO A 370 -9.29 -3.67 -16.48
CA PRO A 370 -10.68 -4.07 -16.29
C PRO A 370 -10.87 -5.01 -15.08
N ALA A 371 -11.99 -4.86 -14.37
CA ALA A 371 -12.33 -5.79 -13.29
C ALA A 371 -12.66 -7.18 -13.87
N LYS A 372 -12.09 -8.26 -13.31
CA LYS A 372 -12.33 -9.62 -13.83
C LYS A 372 -13.79 -10.13 -13.68
N GLU A 373 -14.65 -9.45 -12.91
CA GLU A 373 -16.09 -9.76 -12.78
C GLU A 373 -16.77 -8.67 -11.92
N GLN A 374 -18.04 -8.34 -12.23
CA GLN A 374 -18.91 -7.58 -11.33
C GLN A 374 -19.71 -8.57 -10.48
N GLU A 375 -19.68 -8.39 -9.16
CA GLU A 375 -20.44 -9.24 -8.24
C GLU A 375 -21.94 -9.00 -8.45
N ASN A 376 -22.67 -10.02 -8.90
CA ASN A 376 -24.10 -9.91 -9.18
C ASN A 376 -24.90 -10.12 -7.89
N ARG A 377 -24.99 -9.06 -7.08
CA ARG A 377 -25.61 -9.06 -5.75
C ARG A 377 -27.08 -8.66 -5.84
N ASP A 378 -27.97 -9.48 -5.28
CA ASP A 378 -29.42 -9.20 -5.23
C ASP A 378 -29.77 -8.46 -3.94
N TRP A 379 -29.86 -7.13 -4.01
CA TRP A 379 -30.11 -6.26 -2.86
C TRP A 379 -31.50 -6.45 -2.22
N ASN A 380 -32.47 -7.02 -2.94
CA ASN A 380 -33.81 -7.29 -2.40
C ASN A 380 -33.80 -8.34 -1.29
N LYS A 381 -32.81 -9.23 -1.28
CA LYS A 381 -32.67 -10.29 -0.27
C LYS A 381 -31.95 -9.85 0.99
N GLU A 382 -31.52 -8.58 1.05
CA GLU A 382 -30.67 -8.09 2.11
C GLU A 382 -31.40 -7.22 3.11
N ASN A 383 -31.05 -7.41 4.39
CA ASN A 383 -31.53 -6.57 5.46
C ASN A 383 -30.45 -5.57 5.88
N PHE A 384 -30.76 -4.28 5.74
CA PHE A 384 -29.87 -3.17 6.10
C PHE A 384 -30.17 -2.60 7.48
N ILE A 385 -31.35 -2.90 8.06
CA ILE A 385 -31.70 -2.47 9.41
C ILE A 385 -30.72 -3.09 10.41
N GLY A 386 -30.23 -2.27 11.35
CA GLY A 386 -29.24 -2.63 12.36
C GLY A 386 -27.78 -2.54 11.92
N LEU A 387 -27.49 -2.35 10.62
CA LEU A 387 -26.11 -2.15 10.17
C LEU A 387 -25.52 -0.87 10.78
N GLU A 388 -24.26 -0.97 11.22
CA GLU A 388 -23.56 0.15 11.85
C GLU A 388 -23.36 1.30 10.85
N VAL A 389 -23.52 2.52 11.35
CA VAL A 389 -23.19 3.76 10.64
C VAL A 389 -22.10 4.48 11.41
N LYS A 390 -20.97 4.76 10.75
CA LYS A 390 -19.84 5.50 11.33
C LYS A 390 -19.83 6.93 10.82
N ASN A 391 -19.79 7.89 11.76
CA ASN A 391 -19.60 9.30 11.44
C ASN A 391 -18.26 9.78 12.03
N SER A 392 -17.28 9.97 11.14
CA SER A 392 -15.93 10.41 11.47
C SER A 392 -15.73 11.93 11.38
N PHE A 393 -16.74 12.71 10.96
CA PHE A 393 -16.65 14.16 10.92
C PHE A 393 -16.66 14.77 12.33
N GLN A 394 -17.29 14.10 13.29
CA GLN A 394 -17.33 14.52 14.69
C GLN A 394 -16.11 14.02 15.48
N LYS A 395 -15.68 14.78 16.49
CA LYS A 395 -14.59 14.42 17.41
C LYS A 395 -15.05 14.42 18.88
N PRO A 396 -15.17 13.25 19.54
CA PRO A 396 -14.88 11.90 19.04
C PRO A 396 -15.88 11.44 17.97
N SER A 397 -15.48 10.47 17.15
CA SER A 397 -16.36 9.87 16.15
C SER A 397 -17.58 9.23 16.84
N ILE A 398 -18.76 9.42 16.26
CA ILE A 398 -19.99 8.81 16.75
C ILE A 398 -20.40 7.64 15.86
N THR A 399 -20.99 6.62 16.47
CA THR A 399 -21.60 5.50 15.74
C THR A 399 -23.10 5.44 15.99
N GLY A 400 -23.81 4.94 15.00
CA GLY A 400 -25.24 4.70 15.03
C GLY A 400 -25.58 3.43 14.27
N HIS A 401 -26.87 3.20 14.07
CA HIS A 401 -27.36 2.07 13.30
C HIS A 401 -28.51 2.52 12.40
N ILE A 402 -28.67 1.86 11.27
CA ILE A 402 -29.86 2.04 10.43
C ILE A 402 -31.07 1.55 11.23
N SER A 403 -31.98 2.47 11.57
CA SER A 403 -33.24 2.13 12.21
C SER A 403 -34.33 1.80 11.20
N ASP A 404 -34.31 2.43 10.02
CA ASP A 404 -35.30 2.18 8.97
C ASP A 404 -34.78 2.47 7.57
N VAL A 405 -35.37 1.83 6.55
CA VAL A 405 -35.11 2.08 5.12
C VAL A 405 -36.35 2.73 4.51
N ILE A 406 -36.27 4.04 4.29
CA ILE A 406 -37.40 4.89 3.87
C ILE A 406 -37.65 4.77 2.36
N GLU A 407 -36.58 4.70 1.56
CA GLU A 407 -36.66 4.60 0.10
C GLU A 407 -35.57 3.67 -0.41
N ARG A 408 -35.86 2.95 -1.51
CA ARG A 408 -34.93 2.07 -2.22
C ARG A 408 -34.76 2.51 -3.68
N TYR A 409 -33.59 2.20 -4.25
CA TYR A 409 -33.36 2.20 -5.69
C TYR A 409 -34.15 1.05 -6.35
N GLY A 410 -34.25 1.07 -7.68
CA GLY A 410 -35.05 0.10 -8.44
C GLY A 410 -34.59 -1.35 -8.32
N ASP A 411 -33.33 -1.58 -7.93
CA ASP A 411 -32.75 -2.91 -7.70
C ASP A 411 -32.87 -3.39 -6.24
N GLY A 412 -33.52 -2.59 -5.37
CA GLY A 412 -33.73 -2.90 -3.97
C GLY A 412 -32.69 -2.34 -3.01
N PHE A 413 -31.62 -1.69 -3.48
CA PHE A 413 -30.62 -1.08 -2.58
C PHE A 413 -31.20 0.14 -1.82
N PRO A 414 -30.83 0.42 -0.56
CA PRO A 414 -31.31 1.61 0.16
C PRO A 414 -30.88 2.90 -0.53
N LYS A 415 -31.81 3.85 -0.64
CA LYS A 415 -31.59 5.21 -1.17
C LYS A 415 -31.70 6.28 -0.10
N ILE A 416 -32.67 6.14 0.81
CA ILE A 416 -32.84 6.99 1.98
C ILE A 416 -33.04 6.10 3.19
N VAL A 417 -32.28 6.37 4.26
CA VAL A 417 -32.37 5.62 5.52
C VAL A 417 -32.51 6.55 6.70
N SER A 418 -33.14 6.05 7.76
CA SER A 418 -33.13 6.66 9.08
C SER A 418 -32.01 6.05 9.92
N VAL A 419 -31.20 6.89 10.57
CA VAL A 419 -30.08 6.48 11.41
C VAL A 419 -30.32 6.92 12.84
N LEU A 420 -30.31 5.97 13.77
CA LEU A 420 -30.33 6.24 15.21
C LEU A 420 -28.90 6.19 15.75
N TYR A 421 -28.38 7.35 16.17
CA TYR A 421 -27.06 7.45 16.78
C TYR A 421 -27.11 7.13 18.29
N LYS A 422 -25.97 6.71 18.84
CA LYS A 422 -25.81 6.39 20.28
C LYS A 422 -26.14 7.53 21.24
N ASN A 423 -26.17 8.77 20.76
CA ASN A 423 -26.59 9.94 21.53
C ASN A 423 -28.11 10.22 21.43
N ASN A 424 -28.90 9.24 20.97
CA ASN A 424 -30.35 9.33 20.75
C ASN A 424 -30.77 10.38 19.71
N LYS A 425 -29.85 10.86 18.86
CA LYS A 425 -30.19 11.67 17.70
C LYS A 425 -30.59 10.77 16.54
N VAL A 426 -31.65 11.17 15.84
CA VAL A 426 -32.09 10.53 14.59
C VAL A 426 -31.78 11.46 13.43
N SER A 427 -31.28 10.91 12.32
CA SER A 427 -31.12 11.65 11.07
C SER A 427 -31.65 10.84 9.89
N LEU A 428 -32.14 11.53 8.88
CA LEU A 428 -32.34 10.96 7.55
C LEU A 428 -31.08 11.19 6.72
N GLU A 429 -30.63 10.17 6.02
CA GLU A 429 -29.40 10.23 5.23
C GLU A 429 -29.65 9.62 3.84
N PHE A 430 -29.12 10.28 2.81
CA PHE A 430 -29.00 9.68 1.48
C PHE A 430 -27.93 8.59 1.49
N VAL A 431 -28.19 7.52 0.78
CA VAL A 431 -27.25 6.40 0.60
C VAL A 431 -26.81 6.36 -0.84
N LEU A 432 -25.50 6.39 -1.07
CA LEU A 432 -24.91 6.38 -2.39
C LEU A 432 -24.85 4.94 -2.93
N HIS A 433 -25.43 4.73 -4.12
CA HIS A 433 -25.48 3.41 -4.73
C HIS A 433 -24.06 2.88 -5.04
N PRO A 434 -23.71 1.64 -4.66
CA PRO A 434 -22.37 1.10 -4.86
C PRO A 434 -21.91 1.03 -6.31
N SER A 435 -22.81 0.91 -7.29
CA SER A 435 -22.42 0.90 -8.71
C SER A 435 -22.02 2.28 -9.24
N ASN A 436 -22.47 3.36 -8.60
CA ASN A 436 -22.36 4.71 -9.13
C ASN A 436 -21.53 5.63 -8.21
N ASP A 437 -21.08 5.14 -7.05
CA ASP A 437 -20.44 5.99 -6.05
C ASP A 437 -19.18 6.68 -6.58
N GLU A 438 -18.23 5.95 -7.17
CA GLU A 438 -16.99 6.54 -7.67
C GLU A 438 -17.25 7.59 -8.76
N ILE A 439 -18.16 7.34 -9.72
CA ILE A 439 -18.54 8.32 -10.74
C ILE A 439 -19.10 9.59 -10.10
N ILE A 440 -20.11 9.45 -9.24
CA ILE A 440 -20.81 10.60 -8.65
C ILE A 440 -19.87 11.42 -7.76
N ARG A 441 -18.96 10.75 -7.03
CA ARG A 441 -18.04 11.45 -6.15
C ARG A 441 -17.01 12.28 -6.93
N GLU A 442 -16.78 12.01 -8.20
CA GLU A 442 -15.81 12.71 -9.05
C GLU A 442 -16.45 13.58 -10.13
N SER A 443 -17.78 13.62 -10.19
CA SER A 443 -18.51 14.32 -11.23
C SER A 443 -18.75 15.80 -10.92
N LEU A 444 -17.90 16.43 -10.11
CA LEU A 444 -17.97 17.89 -9.91
C LEU A 444 -17.27 18.56 -11.09
N VAL A 445 -18.01 19.35 -11.87
CA VAL A 445 -17.51 19.95 -13.11
C VAL A 445 -17.08 21.39 -12.85
N PHE A 446 -15.90 21.75 -13.35
CA PHE A 446 -15.40 23.12 -13.32
C PHE A 446 -15.39 23.66 -14.75
N LYS A 447 -16.02 24.82 -14.96
CA LYS A 447 -16.06 25.51 -16.27
C LYS A 447 -15.37 26.85 -16.20
N CYS A 448 -14.72 27.24 -17.28
CA CYS A 448 -14.12 28.56 -17.39
C CYS A 448 -15.19 29.65 -17.22
N TYR A 449 -14.95 30.60 -16.32
CA TYR A 449 -15.84 31.75 -16.09
C TYR A 449 -16.06 32.61 -17.34
N LYS A 450 -15.11 32.59 -18.30
CA LYS A 450 -15.13 33.44 -19.49
C LYS A 450 -15.77 32.75 -20.71
N CYS A 451 -15.33 31.54 -21.05
CA CYS A 451 -15.78 30.85 -22.27
C CYS A 451 -16.67 29.62 -22.01
N GLY A 452 -16.89 29.24 -20.74
CA GLY A 452 -17.73 28.10 -20.38
C GLY A 452 -17.14 26.72 -20.68
N SER A 453 -15.92 26.63 -21.23
CA SER A 453 -15.27 25.34 -21.49
C SER A 453 -14.98 24.59 -20.19
N ILE A 454 -15.16 23.26 -20.19
CA ILE A 454 -14.78 22.39 -19.07
C ILE A 454 -13.27 22.48 -18.82
N ILE A 455 -12.89 22.52 -17.54
CA ILE A 455 -11.51 22.52 -17.04
C ILE A 455 -11.25 21.13 -16.45
N GLU A 456 -10.38 20.38 -17.12
CA GLU A 456 -10.08 18.98 -16.75
C GLU A 456 -9.21 18.86 -15.50
N GLU A 457 -8.27 19.78 -15.34
CA GLU A 457 -7.49 19.93 -14.12
C GLU A 457 -7.88 21.23 -13.44
N PRO A 458 -8.84 21.18 -12.48
CA PRO A 458 -9.43 22.38 -11.92
C PRO A 458 -8.41 23.30 -11.25
N PHE A 459 -7.35 22.74 -10.67
CA PHE A 459 -6.35 23.50 -9.94
C PHE A 459 -4.98 22.81 -9.90
N ASP A 460 -3.96 23.52 -10.35
CA ASP A 460 -2.54 23.22 -10.15
C ASP A 460 -2.01 24.06 -8.98
N PRO A 461 -1.48 23.45 -7.90
CA PRO A 461 -0.98 24.17 -6.74
C PRO A 461 0.41 24.80 -6.95
N ILE A 462 1.15 24.41 -7.99
CA ILE A 462 2.51 24.88 -8.30
C ILE A 462 2.45 26.03 -9.31
N ASP A 463 1.77 25.79 -10.43
CA ASP A 463 1.77 26.70 -11.57
C ASP A 463 0.57 27.64 -11.59
N LYS A 464 0.65 28.67 -12.45
CA LYS A 464 -0.49 29.52 -12.74
C LYS A 464 -1.55 28.70 -13.47
N ASN A 465 -2.81 28.95 -13.11
CA ASN A 465 -3.94 28.23 -13.64
C ASN A 465 -4.57 29.02 -14.78
N PHE A 466 -4.75 28.40 -15.95
CA PHE A 466 -5.35 29.04 -17.11
C PHE A 466 -6.38 28.13 -17.78
N CYS A 467 -7.35 28.72 -18.44
CA CYS A 467 -8.24 28.00 -19.33
C CYS A 467 -7.49 27.58 -20.60
N SER A 468 -7.45 26.29 -20.88
CA SER A 468 -6.83 25.73 -22.09
C SER A 468 -7.52 26.18 -23.39
N CYS A 469 -8.80 26.58 -23.32
CA CYS A 469 -9.57 27.00 -24.49
C CYS A 469 -9.38 28.49 -24.85
N CYS A 470 -9.45 29.40 -23.87
CA CYS A 470 -9.42 30.85 -24.13
C CYS A 470 -8.23 31.60 -23.50
N GLY A 471 -7.34 30.89 -22.80
CA GLY A 471 -6.16 31.46 -22.14
C GLY A 471 -6.48 32.33 -20.90
N ALA A 472 -7.75 32.39 -20.46
CA ALA A 472 -8.13 33.18 -19.30
C ALA A 472 -7.43 32.67 -18.03
N LEU A 473 -6.86 33.60 -17.26
CA LEU A 473 -6.24 33.29 -15.96
C LEU A 473 -7.33 32.93 -14.94
N LEU A 474 -7.13 31.86 -14.19
CA LEU A 474 -8.07 31.31 -13.23
C LEU A 474 -7.58 31.52 -11.79
N TRP A 475 -8.53 31.50 -10.85
CA TRP A 475 -8.29 31.49 -9.40
C TRP A 475 -7.41 32.64 -8.87
N GLN A 476 -7.51 33.85 -9.42
CA GLN A 476 -6.80 35.02 -8.87
C GLN A 476 -7.61 35.73 -7.80
N ASP A 477 -8.90 35.89 -8.05
CA ASP A 477 -9.86 36.68 -7.32
C ASP A 477 -11.27 36.11 -7.55
N LEU A 478 -12.29 36.78 -7.02
CA LEU A 478 -13.68 36.32 -7.13
C LEU A 478 -14.19 36.24 -8.57
N GLU A 479 -13.69 37.09 -9.48
CA GLU A 479 -14.16 37.18 -10.86
C GLU A 479 -13.58 36.08 -11.75
N THR A 480 -12.46 35.49 -11.32
CA THR A 480 -11.69 34.48 -12.07
C THR A 480 -11.85 33.07 -11.50
N ILE A 481 -12.75 32.86 -10.54
CA ILE A 481 -13.11 31.52 -10.03
C ILE A 481 -13.90 30.77 -11.12
N PRO A 482 -13.50 29.54 -11.49
CA PRO A 482 -14.30 28.67 -12.35
C PRO A 482 -15.73 28.48 -11.86
N ILE A 483 -16.66 28.40 -12.80
CA ILE A 483 -18.06 28.05 -12.54
C ILE A 483 -18.09 26.58 -12.11
N VAL A 484 -18.64 26.31 -10.94
CA VAL A 484 -18.78 24.95 -10.41
C VAL A 484 -20.20 24.46 -10.67
N GLU A 485 -20.30 23.31 -11.31
CA GLU A 485 -21.59 22.67 -11.62
C GLU A 485 -21.58 21.21 -11.18
N GLU A 486 -22.75 20.75 -10.76
CA GLU A 486 -23.01 19.33 -10.53
C GLU A 486 -23.32 18.66 -11.86
N HIS A 487 -22.75 17.49 -12.10
CA HIS A 487 -23.00 16.75 -13.33
C HIS A 487 -24.49 16.36 -13.45
N GLU A 488 -25.04 16.41 -14.67
CA GLU A 488 -26.46 16.20 -14.97
C GLU A 488 -27.01 14.84 -14.51
N ASN A 489 -26.16 13.82 -14.51
CA ASN A 489 -26.47 12.47 -14.01
C ASN A 489 -26.71 12.38 -12.49
N ILE A 490 -26.49 13.45 -11.72
CA ILE A 490 -26.71 13.46 -10.27
C ILE A 490 -28.17 13.80 -9.98
N THR A 491 -28.98 12.76 -9.84
CA THR A 491 -30.41 12.86 -9.50
C THR A 491 -30.62 12.71 -7.99
N ILE A 492 -30.08 13.63 -7.20
CA ILE A 492 -30.36 13.71 -5.76
C ILE A 492 -31.15 14.99 -5.49
N ASP A 493 -32.42 14.82 -5.14
CA ASP A 493 -33.28 15.90 -4.65
C ASP A 493 -32.91 16.19 -3.18
N TRP A 494 -32.01 17.16 -2.97
CA TRP A 494 -31.51 17.53 -1.65
C TRP A 494 -32.60 18.12 -0.75
N ASP A 495 -33.60 18.78 -1.33
CA ASP A 495 -34.71 19.39 -0.61
C ASP A 495 -35.71 18.33 -0.08
N LYS A 496 -35.65 17.12 -0.63
CA LYS A 496 -36.48 15.98 -0.20
C LYS A 496 -36.28 15.64 1.27
N LEU A 497 -35.04 15.63 1.77
CA LEU A 497 -34.77 15.27 3.17
C LEU A 497 -35.30 16.31 4.15
N SER A 498 -35.16 17.60 3.84
CA SER A 498 -35.66 18.69 4.68
C SER A 498 -37.19 18.70 4.80
N ASN A 499 -37.89 18.16 3.80
CA ASN A 499 -39.36 18.11 3.76
C ASN A 499 -39.95 16.85 4.44
N MET A 500 -39.12 15.88 4.82
CA MET A 500 -39.56 14.64 5.48
C MET A 500 -39.67 14.81 7.00
N LYS A 501 -40.80 14.43 7.60
CA LYS A 501 -40.98 14.41 9.06
C LYS A 501 -40.23 13.22 9.67
N LEU A 502 -39.38 13.48 10.65
CA LEU A 502 -38.70 12.47 11.46
C LEU A 502 -39.67 11.91 12.52
N GLU A 503 -40.18 10.70 12.31
CA GLU A 503 -40.86 9.96 13.38
C GLU A 503 -39.81 9.31 14.30
N LYS A 504 -39.88 9.61 15.60
CA LYS A 504 -39.04 8.98 16.63
C LYS A 504 -39.63 7.63 17.01
N THR A 505 -39.52 6.64 16.14
CA THR A 505 -39.86 5.26 16.47
C THR A 505 -38.58 4.44 16.52
N ILE A 506 -38.23 3.98 17.73
CA ILE A 506 -37.20 2.96 17.93
C ILE A 506 -37.91 1.63 17.63
N PRO A 507 -37.57 0.92 16.54
CA PRO A 507 -38.32 -0.27 16.20
C PRO A 507 -37.95 -1.44 17.11
N ASP A 508 -38.95 -2.19 17.59
CA ASP A 508 -38.80 -3.31 18.55
C ASP A 508 -37.82 -4.40 18.05
N ASN A 509 -37.62 -4.50 16.73
CA ASN A 509 -36.72 -5.42 16.06
C ASN A 509 -35.23 -5.12 16.28
N MET A 510 -34.87 -3.96 16.84
CA MET A 510 -33.46 -3.61 17.15
C MET A 510 -32.87 -4.48 18.26
N ILE A 511 -33.72 -5.06 19.12
CA ILE A 511 -33.35 -6.01 20.18
C ILE A 511 -32.94 -7.38 19.61
N LEU A 512 -33.45 -7.76 18.43
CA LEU A 512 -33.27 -9.11 17.85
C LEU A 512 -31.97 -9.28 17.04
N ILE A 513 -31.28 -8.20 16.65
CA ILE A 513 -30.09 -8.29 15.79
C ILE A 513 -28.82 -8.66 16.58
N GLN A 514 -28.85 -8.58 17.92
CA GLN A 514 -27.75 -9.06 18.77
C GLN A 514 -27.51 -10.59 18.64
N GLU A 515 -28.41 -11.36 18.02
CA GLU A 515 -28.32 -12.83 17.96
C GLU A 515 -28.30 -13.47 16.56
N LYS A 516 -27.85 -12.79 15.50
CA LYS A 516 -27.46 -13.54 14.28
C LYS A 516 -26.10 -14.22 14.49
N ARG A 517 -26.12 -15.33 15.21
CA ARG A 517 -25.02 -16.30 15.29
C ARG A 517 -24.67 -16.77 13.88
N SER A 518 -23.57 -16.29 13.32
CA SER A 518 -23.02 -16.88 12.10
C SER A 518 -22.64 -18.35 12.38
N ARG A 519 -22.94 -19.26 11.44
CA ARG A 519 -22.44 -20.65 11.45
C ARG A 519 -21.00 -20.72 10.90
N SER A 520 -20.26 -19.63 11.02
CA SER A 520 -18.90 -19.54 10.50
C SER A 520 -17.94 -20.23 11.46
N LYS A 521 -17.01 -21.03 10.93
CA LYS A 521 -15.94 -21.69 11.70
C LYS A 521 -14.96 -20.68 12.35
N PHE A 522 -15.19 -19.39 12.15
CA PHE A 522 -14.35 -18.27 12.59
C PHE A 522 -14.97 -17.48 13.77
N LYS A 523 -16.01 -18.01 14.41
CA LYS A 523 -16.78 -17.31 15.45
C LYS A 523 -15.98 -17.01 16.73
N ASP A 524 -14.91 -17.76 16.99
CA ASP A 524 -14.10 -17.69 18.22
C ASP A 524 -12.77 -16.92 18.04
N ILE A 525 -12.75 -15.90 17.17
CA ILE A 525 -11.57 -15.06 16.95
C ILE A 525 -11.71 -13.77 17.78
N ASP A 526 -11.29 -13.83 19.05
CA ASP A 526 -11.39 -12.74 20.04
C ASP A 526 -10.44 -11.54 19.81
N ARG A 527 -9.66 -11.48 18.72
CA ARG A 527 -8.81 -10.31 18.40
C ARG A 527 -8.74 -10.04 16.91
N ILE A 528 -8.99 -8.77 16.53
CA ILE A 528 -8.81 -8.26 15.17
C ILE A 528 -7.31 -8.30 14.82
N ASN A 529 -6.92 -9.20 13.91
CA ASN A 529 -5.59 -9.16 13.32
C ASN A 529 -5.56 -8.02 12.29
N TRP A 530 -4.98 -6.87 12.66
CA TRP A 530 -4.84 -5.70 11.77
C TRP A 530 -4.01 -5.98 10.51
N GLY A 531 -3.19 -7.05 10.52
CA GLY A 531 -2.47 -7.57 9.35
C GLY A 531 -3.24 -8.60 8.51
N ALA A 532 -4.54 -8.80 8.76
CA ALA A 532 -5.41 -9.65 7.94
C ALA A 532 -5.91 -8.90 6.68
N SER A 533 -6.28 -9.66 5.66
CA SER A 533 -6.80 -9.12 4.40
C SER A 533 -8.02 -8.22 4.62
N PRO A 534 -8.28 -7.20 3.78
CA PRO A 534 -9.53 -6.46 3.83
C PRO A 534 -10.76 -7.38 3.85
N GLY A 535 -10.73 -8.50 3.12
CA GLY A 535 -11.77 -9.53 3.15
C GLY A 535 -11.86 -10.29 4.48
N ALA A 536 -10.74 -10.65 5.11
CA ALA A 536 -10.72 -11.29 6.43
C ALA A 536 -11.15 -10.33 7.55
N ARG A 537 -10.78 -9.05 7.46
CA ARG A 537 -11.29 -8.01 8.36
C ARG A 537 -12.79 -7.80 8.17
N LYS A 538 -13.30 -7.87 6.93
CA LYS A 538 -14.74 -7.82 6.61
C LYS A 538 -15.51 -9.03 7.17
N LEU A 539 -14.93 -10.23 7.13
CA LEU A 539 -15.53 -11.43 7.75
C LEU A 539 -15.69 -11.31 9.28
N VAL A 540 -14.81 -10.53 9.92
CA VAL A 540 -14.82 -10.27 11.37
C VAL A 540 -15.69 -9.05 11.73
N LEU A 541 -15.67 -7.98 10.91
CA LEU A 541 -16.35 -6.71 11.19
C LEU A 541 -17.76 -6.58 10.58
N GLY A 542 -18.11 -7.42 9.60
CA GLY A 542 -19.31 -7.25 8.79
C GLY A 542 -19.25 -6.06 7.84
N GLU A 543 -20.37 -5.76 7.20
CA GLU A 543 -20.57 -4.55 6.40
C GLU A 543 -21.13 -3.43 7.27
N TYR A 544 -20.76 -2.18 6.96
CA TYR A 544 -21.21 -0.99 7.67
C TYR A 544 -21.26 0.20 6.70
N PHE A 545 -21.96 1.25 7.07
CA PHE A 545 -21.99 2.50 6.33
C PHE A 545 -21.04 3.52 6.96
N THR A 546 -20.40 4.32 6.12
CA THR A 546 -19.58 5.46 6.55
C THR A 546 -20.17 6.74 5.99
N LYS A 547 -20.34 7.74 6.84
CA LYS A 547 -20.72 9.08 6.42
C LYS A 547 -19.54 9.76 5.75
N VAL A 548 -19.71 10.18 4.49
CA VAL A 548 -18.67 10.79 3.66
C VAL A 548 -19.22 12.01 2.94
N ARG A 549 -18.35 12.89 2.43
CA ARG A 549 -18.78 13.90 1.45
C ARG A 549 -19.20 13.21 0.17
N LEU A 550 -20.19 13.81 -0.49
CA LEU A 550 -20.55 13.43 -1.85
C LEU A 550 -19.34 13.65 -2.77
N TYR A 551 -18.87 14.87 -2.94
CA TYR A 551 -17.76 15.13 -3.85
C TYR A 551 -16.38 14.87 -3.21
N LYS A 552 -15.49 14.17 -3.92
CA LYS A 552 -14.05 14.11 -3.65
C LYS A 552 -13.45 15.38 -4.27
N VAL A 553 -13.03 16.31 -3.41
CA VAL A 553 -12.43 17.57 -3.82
C VAL A 553 -11.01 17.63 -3.28
N ASP A 554 -10.08 18.13 -4.10
CA ASP A 554 -8.70 18.28 -3.69
C ASP A 554 -8.56 19.32 -2.56
N GLN A 555 -7.75 19.01 -1.56
CA GLN A 555 -7.59 19.84 -0.38
C GLN A 555 -6.92 21.18 -0.71
N SER A 556 -5.94 21.18 -1.62
CA SER A 556 -5.21 22.38 -2.02
C SER A 556 -6.12 23.35 -2.79
N LEU A 557 -7.02 22.82 -3.62
CA LEU A 557 -8.07 23.58 -4.29
C LEU A 557 -8.99 24.27 -3.28
N VAL A 558 -9.50 23.52 -2.28
CA VAL A 558 -10.36 24.09 -1.22
C VAL A 558 -9.62 25.20 -0.48
N GLY A 559 -8.36 24.98 -0.12
CA GLY A 559 -7.59 25.98 0.62
C GLY A 559 -7.26 27.23 -0.18
N HIS A 560 -7.05 27.10 -1.49
CA HIS A 560 -6.87 28.24 -2.38
C HIS A 560 -8.16 29.03 -2.55
N TYR A 561 -9.28 28.36 -2.79
CA TYR A 561 -10.60 28.99 -2.90
C TYR A 561 -10.97 29.77 -1.63
N LEU A 562 -10.83 29.16 -0.44
CA LEU A 562 -11.09 29.84 0.84
C LEU A 562 -10.15 31.02 1.07
N THR A 563 -8.91 30.96 0.55
CA THR A 563 -7.97 32.08 0.61
C THR A 563 -8.43 33.26 -0.24
N ILE A 564 -8.99 33.02 -1.43
CA ILE A 564 -9.59 34.06 -2.27
C ILE A 564 -10.75 34.74 -1.54
N LEU A 565 -11.69 33.96 -0.99
CA LEU A 565 -12.83 34.49 -0.22
C LEU A 565 -12.38 35.33 0.98
N ARG A 566 -11.39 34.83 1.74
CA ARG A 566 -10.85 35.53 2.90
C ARG A 566 -10.24 36.87 2.51
N LYS A 567 -9.42 36.90 1.45
CA LYS A 567 -8.74 38.10 0.98
C LYS A 567 -9.73 39.14 0.43
N SER A 568 -10.75 38.72 -0.32
CA SER A 568 -11.76 39.65 -0.84
C SER A 568 -12.57 40.35 0.26
N ARG A 569 -12.63 39.75 1.45
CA ARG A 569 -13.28 40.32 2.64
C ARG A 569 -12.31 41.00 3.62
N ASN A 570 -11.03 41.15 3.27
CA ASN A 570 -9.98 41.73 4.12
C ASN A 570 -9.86 41.08 5.51
N LEU A 571 -10.14 39.77 5.62
CA LEU A 571 -10.06 39.04 6.88
C LEU A 571 -8.69 38.39 7.04
N SER A 572 -8.11 38.40 8.23
CA SER A 572 -6.99 37.51 8.58
C SER A 572 -7.50 36.11 8.94
N ILE A 573 -6.61 35.11 8.99
CA ILE A 573 -6.98 33.77 9.50
C ILE A 573 -7.44 33.86 10.96
N SER A 574 -6.81 34.72 11.76
CA SER A 574 -7.18 34.95 13.16
C SER A 574 -8.59 35.54 13.29
N ASP A 575 -9.01 36.40 12.36
CA ASP A 575 -10.37 36.96 12.38
C ASP A 575 -11.43 35.89 12.11
N ILE A 576 -11.10 34.89 11.29
CA ILE A 576 -11.98 33.74 11.07
C ILE A 576 -12.01 32.86 12.32
N GLU A 577 -10.84 32.56 12.91
CA GLU A 577 -10.73 31.75 14.13
C GLU A 577 -11.57 32.30 15.28
N LYS A 578 -11.56 33.62 15.49
CA LYS A 578 -12.37 34.31 16.52
C LYS A 578 -13.88 34.19 16.30
N LYS A 579 -14.33 33.89 15.07
CA LYS A 579 -15.76 33.70 14.75
C LYS A 579 -16.25 32.27 15.01
N PHE A 580 -15.38 31.36 15.43
CA PHE A 580 -15.74 30.02 15.90
C PHE A 580 -15.74 29.95 17.43
N PRO A 581 -16.57 29.08 18.04
CA PRO A 581 -16.62 28.95 19.49
C PRO A 581 -15.30 28.39 20.04
N SER A 582 -14.94 28.76 21.27
CA SER A 582 -13.73 28.25 21.94
C SER A 582 -13.70 26.73 22.14
N SER A 583 -14.87 26.09 22.10
CA SER A 583 -15.03 24.62 22.16
C SER A 583 -14.74 23.91 20.83
N TYR A 584 -14.48 24.65 19.76
CA TYR A 584 -14.21 24.11 18.43
C TYR A 584 -12.87 23.38 18.38
N LYS A 585 -12.86 22.14 17.85
CA LYS A 585 -11.72 21.22 17.99
C LYS A 585 -10.79 21.14 16.78
N HIS A 586 -11.20 21.67 15.62
CA HIS A 586 -10.38 21.58 14.40
C HIS A 586 -9.50 22.82 14.23
N LYS A 587 -8.33 22.64 13.61
CA LYS A 587 -7.37 23.73 13.36
C LYS A 587 -7.77 24.50 12.10
N ILE A 588 -8.51 25.58 12.27
CA ILE A 588 -9.05 26.42 11.18
C ILE A 588 -7.95 26.92 10.24
N GLY A 589 -6.79 27.33 10.76
CA GLY A 589 -5.66 27.75 9.92
C GLY A 589 -5.18 26.70 8.91
N HIS A 590 -5.44 25.40 9.13
CA HIS A 590 -5.09 24.35 8.17
C HIS A 590 -5.99 24.38 6.93
N TRP A 591 -7.17 24.99 6.98
CA TRP A 591 -8.09 25.08 5.85
C TRP A 591 -7.58 25.94 4.72
N PHE A 592 -6.65 26.85 5.00
CA PHE A 592 -6.12 27.82 4.04
C PHE A 592 -4.75 27.39 3.48
N ARG A 593 -4.29 26.18 3.81
CA ARG A 593 -3.02 25.65 3.31
C ARG A 593 -3.22 24.95 1.97
N LYS A 594 -2.21 25.02 1.10
CA LYS A 594 -2.15 24.25 -0.15
C LYS A 594 -1.27 22.99 -0.03
N ASP A 595 -0.55 22.88 1.08
CA ASP A 595 0.43 21.83 1.33
C ASP A 595 -0.17 20.61 2.03
N MET A 596 0.65 19.56 2.18
CA MET A 596 0.27 18.31 2.84
C MET A 596 -0.16 18.46 4.30
N GLY A 597 0.10 19.62 4.92
CA GLY A 597 -0.34 19.97 6.26
C GLY A 597 -1.73 20.59 6.31
N GLY A 598 -2.39 20.76 5.17
CA GLY A 598 -3.73 21.30 5.07
C GLY A 598 -4.86 20.33 5.41
N SER A 599 -6.08 20.85 5.50
CA SER A 599 -7.30 20.05 5.69
C SER A 599 -8.50 20.74 5.06
N THR A 600 -9.58 20.02 4.84
CA THR A 600 -10.86 20.62 4.39
C THR A 600 -11.77 20.89 5.60
N PRO A 601 -12.47 22.03 5.67
CA PRO A 601 -13.49 22.29 6.71
C PRO A 601 -14.57 21.22 6.69
N ILE A 602 -14.99 20.66 7.83
CA ILE A 602 -16.01 19.60 7.84
C ILE A 602 -17.35 20.12 7.26
N PRO A 603 -18.23 19.26 6.74
CA PRO A 603 -19.48 19.70 6.11
C PRO A 603 -20.30 20.67 6.97
N GLU A 604 -20.32 20.47 8.28
CA GLU A 604 -21.03 21.32 9.25
C GLU A 604 -20.42 22.72 9.42
N ASP A 605 -19.16 22.93 9.05
CA ASP A 605 -18.51 24.25 9.13
C ASP A 605 -18.92 25.18 7.99
N ILE A 606 -19.44 24.62 6.89
CA ILE A 606 -19.64 25.36 5.64
C ILE A 606 -20.67 26.48 5.80
N GLU A 607 -21.76 26.24 6.52
CA GLU A 607 -22.79 27.25 6.74
C GLU A 607 -22.26 28.43 7.56
N ARG A 608 -21.46 28.13 8.59
CA ARG A 608 -20.79 29.16 9.37
C ARG A 608 -19.78 29.94 8.52
N LEU A 609 -19.06 29.28 7.61
CA LEU A 609 -18.15 29.97 6.68
C LEU A 609 -18.90 30.90 5.73
N LYS A 610 -20.06 30.48 5.21
CA LYS A 610 -20.94 31.33 4.39
C LYS A 610 -21.37 32.59 5.14
N GLU A 611 -21.82 32.46 6.40
CA GLU A 611 -22.15 33.61 7.25
C GLU A 611 -20.94 34.53 7.46
N ILE A 612 -19.77 33.96 7.77
CA ILE A 612 -18.53 34.70 8.02
C ILE A 612 -18.12 35.52 6.80
N PHE A 613 -18.28 34.94 5.61
CA PHE A 613 -17.95 35.58 4.35
C PHE A 613 -19.13 36.38 3.76
N GLY A 614 -20.32 36.36 4.36
CA GLY A 614 -21.51 37.03 3.81
C GLY A 614 -21.87 36.55 2.42
N ILE A 615 -22.02 35.23 2.27
CA ILE A 615 -22.35 34.53 1.02
C ILE A 615 -23.65 33.74 1.24
N GLU A 616 -24.70 34.05 0.48
CA GLU A 616 -25.97 33.33 0.58
C GLU A 616 -25.98 32.06 -0.29
N LYS A 617 -25.43 32.13 -1.49
CA LYS A 617 -25.36 31.02 -2.47
C LYS A 617 -23.97 30.91 -3.07
N ASP A 618 -23.41 29.71 -3.06
CA ASP A 618 -22.13 29.41 -3.70
C ASP A 618 -22.02 27.92 -3.99
N ALA A 619 -21.97 27.57 -5.28
CA ALA A 619 -22.04 26.18 -5.74
C ALA A 619 -20.88 25.32 -5.20
N PHE A 620 -19.70 25.90 -4.96
CA PHE A 620 -18.56 25.14 -4.47
C PHE A 620 -18.66 24.88 -2.97
N LEU A 621 -19.03 25.89 -2.18
CA LEU A 621 -19.33 25.68 -0.76
C LEU A 621 -20.51 24.72 -0.59
N ASP A 622 -21.56 24.85 -1.40
CA ASP A 622 -22.71 23.92 -1.42
C ASP A 622 -22.27 22.49 -1.73
N ALA A 623 -21.38 22.28 -2.69
CA ALA A 623 -20.81 20.97 -2.97
C ALA A 623 -20.02 20.40 -1.78
N LEU A 624 -19.29 21.25 -1.05
CA LEU A 624 -18.53 20.82 0.13
C LEU A 624 -19.42 20.42 1.32
N SER A 625 -20.63 20.96 1.47
CA SER A 625 -21.53 20.62 2.58
C SER A 625 -22.29 19.30 2.38
N LYS A 626 -22.38 18.81 1.14
CA LYS A 626 -23.16 17.61 0.80
C LYS A 626 -22.53 16.33 1.34
N ILE A 627 -23.36 15.56 2.05
CA ILE A 627 -23.00 14.35 2.78
C ILE A 627 -23.91 13.19 2.40
N VAL A 628 -23.34 12.00 2.33
CA VAL A 628 -24.05 10.75 2.04
C VAL A 628 -23.48 9.59 2.87
N LEU A 629 -24.25 8.52 3.01
CA LEU A 629 -23.76 7.24 3.48
C LEU A 629 -23.19 6.44 2.31
N LYS A 630 -21.95 5.99 2.47
CA LYS A 630 -21.29 5.03 1.58
C LYS A 630 -21.23 3.67 2.25
N LEU A 631 -21.68 2.62 1.56
CA LEU A 631 -21.52 1.24 2.02
C LEU A 631 -20.03 0.83 1.94
N SER A 632 -19.45 0.46 3.09
CA SER A 632 -18.11 -0.10 3.17
C SER A 632 -18.16 -1.60 2.87
N THR A 633 -18.00 -1.95 1.59
CA THR A 633 -17.99 -3.33 1.10
C THR A 633 -16.80 -3.60 0.18
N VAL A 634 -16.36 -4.86 0.10
CA VAL A 634 -15.43 -5.32 -0.94
C VAL A 634 -16.23 -5.42 -2.23
N LYS A 635 -15.92 -4.54 -3.19
CA LYS A 635 -16.48 -4.55 -4.54
C LYS A 635 -15.37 -4.24 -5.54
N SER A 636 -15.54 -4.65 -6.79
CA SER A 636 -14.71 -4.15 -7.88
C SER A 636 -14.97 -2.65 -8.08
N SER A 637 -13.90 -1.87 -8.18
CA SER A 637 -14.00 -0.48 -8.62
C SER A 637 -14.49 -0.48 -10.07
N ILE A 638 -15.40 0.44 -10.38
CA ILE A 638 -15.91 0.64 -11.75
C ILE A 638 -14.82 1.13 -12.69
N LYS A 639 -13.82 1.82 -12.16
CA LYS A 639 -12.61 2.23 -12.89
C LYS A 639 -11.66 1.08 -13.17
N GLY A 640 -11.94 -0.12 -12.65
CA GLY A 640 -11.06 -1.26 -12.74
C GLY A 640 -10.07 -1.35 -11.57
N ARG A 641 -9.12 -2.27 -11.69
CA ARG A 641 -8.15 -2.62 -10.65
C ARG A 641 -6.93 -1.73 -10.76
N ILE A 642 -6.43 -1.31 -9.61
CA ILE A 642 -5.11 -0.70 -9.49
C ILE A 642 -4.07 -1.65 -10.11
N PRO A 643 -3.22 -1.16 -11.03
CA PRO A 643 -2.16 -1.96 -11.61
C PRO A 643 -1.21 -2.47 -10.53
N SER A 644 -0.72 -3.70 -10.72
CA SER A 644 0.23 -4.31 -9.81
C SER A 644 1.66 -3.87 -10.13
N ASP A 645 2.56 -3.99 -9.16
CA ASP A 645 3.99 -3.75 -9.32
C ASP A 645 4.73 -4.89 -10.06
N PHE A 646 4.01 -5.83 -10.66
CA PHE A 646 4.54 -6.90 -11.49
C PHE A 646 3.92 -6.83 -12.89
N TRP A 647 4.77 -6.76 -13.92
CA TRP A 647 4.38 -6.61 -15.31
C TRP A 647 4.85 -7.82 -16.09
N GLU A 648 3.94 -8.46 -16.82
CA GLU A 648 4.22 -9.71 -17.55
C GLU A 648 4.98 -9.50 -18.86
N SER A 649 5.16 -8.24 -19.27
CA SER A 649 5.89 -7.85 -20.48
C SER A 649 6.34 -6.40 -20.39
N ASP A 650 7.45 -6.09 -21.05
CA ASP A 650 7.97 -4.75 -21.29
C ASP A 650 7.35 -4.04 -22.51
N LYS A 651 6.44 -4.72 -23.24
CA LYS A 651 5.77 -4.15 -24.40
C LYS A 651 4.99 -2.91 -24.00
N ASP A 652 5.27 -1.80 -24.70
CA ASP A 652 4.65 -0.49 -24.48
C ASP A 652 4.82 0.03 -23.04
N LEU A 653 5.77 -0.51 -22.25
CA LEU A 653 5.97 -0.16 -20.84
C LEU A 653 6.24 1.33 -20.66
N LYS A 654 7.14 1.91 -21.48
CA LYS A 654 7.50 3.33 -21.37
C LYS A 654 6.28 4.23 -21.57
N GLU A 655 5.48 3.94 -22.58
CA GLU A 655 4.28 4.69 -22.91
C GLU A 655 3.23 4.58 -21.80
N HIS A 656 2.97 3.37 -21.29
CA HIS A 656 2.05 3.19 -20.18
C HIS A 656 2.53 3.93 -18.92
N LEU A 657 3.80 3.81 -18.53
CA LEU A 657 4.30 4.52 -17.33
C LEU A 657 4.23 6.03 -17.50
N ARG A 658 4.49 6.55 -18.71
CA ARG A 658 4.40 7.97 -19.06
C ARG A 658 2.98 8.52 -18.90
N GLN A 659 1.96 7.77 -19.31
CA GLN A 659 0.54 8.14 -19.11
C GLN A 659 0.15 8.31 -17.63
N SER A 660 0.93 7.77 -16.69
CA SER A 660 0.63 7.86 -15.27
C SER A 660 1.00 9.18 -14.61
N TYR A 661 1.76 10.05 -15.28
CA TYR A 661 2.11 11.38 -14.72
C TYR A 661 1.80 12.53 -15.68
N LEU A 662 1.59 12.25 -16.96
CA LEU A 662 1.14 13.27 -17.89
C LEU A 662 -0.31 13.67 -17.58
N PRO A 663 -0.61 14.98 -17.51
CA PRO A 663 -1.98 15.45 -17.56
C PRO A 663 -2.66 14.86 -18.80
N LEU A 664 -3.96 14.59 -18.73
CA LEU A 664 -4.74 14.28 -19.93
C LEU A 664 -4.66 15.51 -20.84
N VAL A 665 -3.77 15.45 -21.82
CA VAL A 665 -3.84 16.35 -22.96
C VAL A 665 -4.77 15.65 -23.92
N ILE A 666 -6.00 16.14 -24.05
CA ILE A 666 -6.80 15.75 -25.20
C ILE A 666 -6.04 16.27 -26.42
N ASP A 667 -5.32 15.37 -27.11
CA ASP A 667 -5.10 15.48 -28.54
C ASP A 667 -6.48 15.59 -29.18
N ARG A 668 -6.97 16.82 -29.33
CA ARG A 668 -8.14 17.13 -30.13
C ARG A 668 -7.69 17.01 -31.58
N VAL A 669 -7.85 15.81 -32.14
CA VAL A 669 -8.00 15.64 -33.59
C VAL A 669 -9.30 16.32 -34.03
#